data_AF-A0AAW2QRE9-F1
#
_entry.id   AF-A0AAW2QRE9-F1
#
_cell.length_a   1.000
_cell.length_b   1.000
_cell.length_c   1.000
_cell.angle_alpha   90.00
_cell.angle_beta   90.00
_cell.angle_gamma   90.00
#
_symmetry.space_group_name_H-M   'P 1'
#
loop_
_entity.id
_entity.type
_entity.pdbx_description
1 polymer ?
#
loop_
_entity_poly.entity_id
_entity_poly.type
_entity_poly.pdbx_seq_one_letter_code
_entity_poly.pdbx_strand_id
1 'polypeptide(L)'
;MLNNSEKLSGTLISLKEFSLSQVLHSGEGPVHSVKWRASLIAWANDAGVKVYDAANDQRVTFIERPRGSPRPELLLPHLVWQDDTVLVIGWGTSVKIVSIKSNQNKGANGTYKNIQMPSMNQVDIVASFQTTYFISGIAPFGDSLVVLAYIPVEEDGEKDFSSTIPSRQGNAQRPEVRVVTWNNDELATDALPIHGFEHYKAKDYSLAHAPFSGSSYAGGQWAAGDEPLYYIVSPKDVVIAKPRDTEDHISWLLQHGYHEKALAAVEAGQGRSELLDEVGTRYLDHLIVERKYAEAASLCPKLLRGSASAWERWIFHFAHLRQLPVLVPYIPTENPRLRDTAYEVALVALATNSSFHKDLLSIVKTWPPVIYSALPVISAIEPQLNTSSSTDALKEALAELYVIDGQYEKAFSLYADLMKPDIFDFIDNHDLHDTIREKVAQLMMIDCKRAVPLFIQHRDLISPSDVVSQLRAAKNKCDYRYFLHLYLHSLFEANPHAGRDFHDMQVELYAEYDPKMLLPFLRSSQHYTLEKAHEICVKRDLLREQVFILGRMGNAKQALAVIINKLGDIEEAIEFVSMQHDDELWEELIKQCLNKPEMVGVLLEHTVGNLDPLYIVNMVPNGLEIPRLRDRLVKIITDYRTETSLRHGCNDILKADCVNLLIKYYKEARRAICLSNEEDEFRTKRDNKNRSSQFAERSMSIRTMEVKSKVRGGTRCCMCFDPFAIHDVSIYVFFCCHAYHETCLMDSIDSIISKKKPAAPTRTQDDLSYYQYDDGDDEDEDEDGNDDARVRCILCTTAAG
;
A
#
# COMPACT_ATOMS: atom_id res chain seq x y z
N MET A 1 25.56 73.36 15.91
CA MET A 1 25.46 74.82 15.63
C MET A 1 26.11 75.12 14.29
N LEU A 2 25.85 76.28 13.69
CA LEU A 2 26.27 76.60 12.31
C LEU A 2 27.77 76.97 12.24
N ASN A 3 28.51 76.33 11.34
CA ASN A 3 29.91 76.65 11.05
C ASN A 3 30.02 77.88 10.11
N ASN A 4 29.86 79.08 10.67
CA ASN A 4 30.18 80.32 9.95
C ASN A 4 31.66 80.68 10.14
N SER A 5 32.51 80.31 9.18
CA SER A 5 33.88 80.82 9.04
C SER A 5 34.00 81.64 7.76
N GLU A 6 33.86 82.96 7.86
CA GLU A 6 33.95 83.87 6.71
C GLU A 6 35.39 83.95 6.17
N LYS A 7 35.54 83.99 4.84
CA LYS A 7 36.85 84.12 4.17
C LYS A 7 37.32 85.58 4.16
N LEU A 8 38.09 85.99 5.18
CA LEU A 8 38.84 87.27 5.15
C LEU A 8 40.32 87.09 5.56
N SER A 9 41.21 87.69 4.75
CA SER A 9 42.61 88.04 5.03
C SER A 9 43.42 87.18 6.02
N GLY A 10 43.85 85.99 5.59
CA GLY A 10 45.09 85.33 6.07
C GLY A 10 45.24 85.07 7.57
N THR A 11 44.13 85.03 8.32
CA THR A 11 44.12 85.01 9.79
C THR A 11 43.16 83.92 10.26
N LEU A 12 43.63 83.01 11.11
CA LEU A 12 42.82 81.91 11.63
C LEU A 12 42.38 82.24 13.06
N ILE A 13 41.07 82.50 13.24
CA ILE A 13 40.47 82.97 14.49
C ILE A 13 39.69 81.83 15.14
N SER A 14 39.88 81.62 16.43
CA SER A 14 39.01 80.78 17.26
C SER A 14 38.07 81.64 18.10
N LEU A 15 36.79 81.28 18.12
CA LEU A 15 35.75 81.89 18.95
C LEU A 15 35.51 81.01 20.19
N LYS A 16 36.32 81.22 21.24
CA LYS A 16 35.93 80.85 22.60
C LYS A 16 34.82 81.81 23.07
N GLU A 17 34.01 81.39 24.03
CA GLU A 17 32.70 82.02 24.35
C GLU A 17 32.79 83.53 24.62
N PHE A 18 31.96 84.30 23.89
CA PHE A 18 31.62 85.72 24.10
C PHE A 18 32.65 86.61 24.83
N SER A 19 33.78 86.96 24.18
CA SER A 19 34.29 88.35 24.18
C SER A 19 35.63 88.57 23.45
N LEU A 20 36.48 87.55 23.27
CA LEU A 20 37.80 87.71 22.61
C LEU A 20 38.00 86.77 21.41
N SER A 21 38.40 87.35 20.29
CA SER A 21 38.86 86.63 19.09
C SER A 21 40.34 86.23 19.25
N GLN A 22 40.60 84.96 19.58
CA GLN A 22 41.97 84.45 19.67
C GLN A 22 42.50 84.14 18.26
N VAL A 23 43.48 84.93 17.79
CA VAL A 23 44.23 84.63 16.55
C VAL A 23 45.19 83.48 16.82
N LEU A 24 44.91 82.30 16.27
CA LEU A 24 45.77 81.12 16.38
C LEU A 24 46.99 81.24 15.46
N HIS A 25 46.84 81.91 14.31
CA HIS A 25 47.90 82.07 13.32
C HIS A 25 47.62 83.23 12.36
N SER A 26 48.68 83.93 11.94
CA SER A 26 48.62 85.04 10.97
C SER A 26 49.95 85.17 10.21
N GLY A 27 49.92 85.80 9.04
CA GLY A 27 51.12 86.24 8.30
C GLY A 27 51.72 85.26 7.30
N GLU A 28 51.40 83.96 7.35
CA GLU A 28 51.89 82.97 6.38
C GLU A 28 50.91 82.70 5.21
N GLY A 29 50.33 83.75 4.63
CA GLY A 29 49.45 83.65 3.45
C GLY A 29 48.03 83.11 3.71
N PRO A 30 47.26 82.81 2.65
CA PRO A 30 45.90 82.28 2.76
C PRO A 30 45.85 80.86 3.36
N VAL A 31 44.77 80.58 4.09
CA VAL A 31 44.44 79.24 4.58
C VAL A 31 43.47 78.60 3.57
N HIS A 32 43.89 77.47 3.00
CA HIS A 32 43.19 76.81 1.89
C HIS A 32 42.22 75.73 2.34
N SER A 33 42.50 75.11 3.49
CA SER A 33 41.71 74.01 4.06
C SER A 33 41.86 74.00 5.58
N VAL A 34 40.77 73.73 6.31
CA VAL A 34 40.73 73.61 7.78
C VAL A 34 39.84 72.43 8.14
N LYS A 35 40.27 71.60 9.10
CA LYS A 35 39.49 70.49 9.68
C LYS A 35 39.74 70.37 11.18
N TRP A 36 38.67 70.35 11.95
CA TRP A 36 38.67 70.19 13.40
C TRP A 36 38.11 68.81 13.76
N ARG A 37 38.79 68.06 14.65
CA ARG A 37 38.25 66.88 15.34
C ARG A 37 38.71 66.88 16.80
N ALA A 38 37.81 66.54 17.74
CA ALA A 38 38.07 66.63 19.18
C ALA A 38 38.68 68.00 19.59
N SER A 39 39.86 68.05 20.22
CA SER A 39 40.59 69.30 20.49
C SER A 39 41.53 69.74 19.36
N LEU A 40 41.73 68.90 18.33
CA LEU A 40 42.75 69.09 17.31
C LEU A 40 42.20 69.86 16.10
N ILE A 41 42.88 70.94 15.75
CA ILE A 41 42.62 71.78 14.57
C ILE A 41 43.79 71.62 13.60
N ALA A 42 43.53 71.05 12.42
CA ALA A 42 44.47 70.97 11.32
C ALA A 42 44.13 72.00 10.23
N TRP A 43 45.12 72.70 9.69
CA TRP A 43 44.93 73.58 8.54
C TRP A 43 46.12 73.60 7.59
N ALA A 44 45.86 73.96 6.33
CA ALA A 44 46.84 74.04 5.27
C ALA A 44 46.98 75.47 4.72
N ASN A 45 48.22 75.95 4.59
CA ASN A 45 48.61 77.20 3.95
C ASN A 45 49.75 76.94 2.95
N ASP A 46 50.18 77.92 2.15
CA ASP A 46 51.12 77.68 1.02
C ASP A 46 52.45 76.97 1.37
N ALA A 47 52.85 77.03 2.65
CA ALA A 47 54.04 76.37 3.20
C ALA A 47 53.83 74.90 3.62
N GLY A 48 52.61 74.46 3.94
CA GLY A 48 52.33 73.11 4.43
C GLY A 48 51.11 73.00 5.33
N VAL A 49 51.06 71.93 6.14
CA VAL A 49 49.98 71.65 7.11
C VAL A 49 50.47 71.91 8.53
N LYS A 50 49.66 72.59 9.34
CA LYS A 50 49.86 72.78 10.78
C LYS A 50 48.77 72.02 11.54
N VAL A 51 49.11 71.48 12.71
CA VAL A 51 48.12 70.95 13.66
C VAL A 51 48.33 71.63 15.00
N TYR A 52 47.23 71.96 15.67
CA TYR A 52 47.16 72.68 16.93
C TYR A 52 46.16 71.99 17.87
N ASP A 53 46.50 71.91 19.16
CA ASP A 53 45.64 71.36 20.20
C ASP A 53 44.99 72.53 20.95
N ALA A 54 43.71 72.78 20.67
CA ALA A 54 42.96 73.90 21.25
C ALA A 54 42.60 73.71 22.74
N ALA A 55 42.81 72.52 23.30
CA ALA A 55 42.68 72.29 24.74
C ALA A 55 43.96 72.67 25.50
N ASN A 56 45.13 72.43 24.91
CA ASN A 56 46.45 72.74 25.49
C ASN A 56 47.06 74.05 24.95
N ASP A 57 46.34 74.77 24.07
CA ASP A 57 46.74 76.02 23.40
C ASP A 57 48.09 75.93 22.63
N GLN A 58 48.48 74.71 22.22
CA GLN A 58 49.83 74.39 21.71
C GLN A 58 49.82 73.88 20.25
N ARG A 59 50.78 74.34 19.44
CA ARG A 59 51.08 73.77 18.12
C ARG A 59 51.69 72.37 18.28
N VAL A 60 51.00 71.37 17.73
CA VAL A 60 51.35 69.95 17.83
C VAL A 60 52.38 69.54 16.77
N THR A 61 52.24 70.01 15.52
CA THR A 61 53.22 69.70 14.46
C THR A 61 53.24 70.73 13.32
N PHE A 62 54.24 70.59 12.45
CA PHE A 62 54.31 71.19 11.12
C PHE A 62 54.74 70.13 10.12
N ILE A 63 54.01 70.03 9.01
CA ILE A 63 54.29 69.10 7.93
C ILE A 63 54.49 69.94 6.66
N GLU A 64 55.74 70.02 6.22
CA GLU A 64 56.10 70.77 5.01
C GLU A 64 55.35 70.25 3.78
N ARG A 65 54.95 71.20 2.93
CA ARG A 65 54.38 70.94 1.60
C ARG A 65 55.32 70.03 0.79
N PRO A 66 54.83 68.94 0.17
CA PRO A 66 55.68 68.07 -0.64
C PRO A 66 56.32 68.80 -1.82
N ARG A 67 57.55 68.43 -2.15
CA ARG A 67 58.29 69.03 -3.27
C ARG A 67 57.66 68.59 -4.59
N GLY A 68 57.52 69.53 -5.54
CA GLY A 68 56.86 69.27 -6.83
C GLY A 68 55.34 69.38 -6.84
N SER A 69 54.65 69.37 -5.69
CA SER A 69 53.19 69.53 -5.64
C SER A 69 52.73 70.87 -6.26
N PRO A 70 51.62 70.89 -7.02
CA PRO A 70 51.02 72.12 -7.56
C PRO A 70 50.79 73.21 -6.52
N ARG A 71 50.65 74.46 -6.98
CA ARG A 71 50.20 75.57 -6.12
C ARG A 71 48.72 75.34 -5.73
N PRO A 72 48.28 75.72 -4.51
CA PRO A 72 46.88 75.60 -4.10
C PRO A 72 45.85 76.26 -5.02
N GLU A 73 46.27 77.29 -5.78
CA GLU A 73 45.49 77.95 -6.84
C GLU A 73 45.05 76.99 -7.98
N LEU A 74 45.81 75.91 -8.20
CA LEU A 74 45.60 74.90 -9.24
C LEU A 74 44.96 73.62 -8.68
N LEU A 75 45.31 73.24 -7.46
CA LEU A 75 44.76 72.08 -6.75
C LEU A 75 44.91 72.27 -5.23
N LEU A 76 43.79 72.25 -4.51
CA LEU A 76 43.73 72.50 -3.08
C LEU A 76 44.30 71.33 -2.25
N PRO A 77 44.83 71.58 -1.04
CA PRO A 77 45.20 70.53 -0.10
C PRO A 77 43.96 69.94 0.59
N HIS A 78 43.79 68.62 0.49
CA HIS A 78 42.69 67.90 1.12
C HIS A 78 43.12 67.34 2.47
N LEU A 79 42.37 67.67 3.52
CA LEU A 79 42.59 67.21 4.89
C LEU A 79 41.37 66.40 5.33
N VAL A 80 41.59 65.27 6.00
CA VAL A 80 40.52 64.47 6.63
C VAL A 80 41.04 63.73 7.86
N TRP A 81 40.22 63.64 8.90
CA TRP A 81 40.53 62.90 10.13
C TRP A 81 39.87 61.53 10.08
N GLN A 82 40.66 60.45 10.12
CA GLN A 82 40.17 59.07 10.12
C GLN A 82 39.59 58.69 11.48
N ASP A 83 40.39 58.85 12.53
CA ASP A 83 39.98 58.72 13.93
C ASP A 83 40.38 59.97 14.74
N ASP A 84 40.21 59.95 16.07
CA ASP A 84 40.49 61.10 16.95
C ASP A 84 42.01 61.39 17.10
N THR A 85 42.87 60.55 16.53
CA THR A 85 44.33 60.61 16.55
C THR A 85 44.98 60.64 15.15
N VAL A 86 44.31 60.10 14.11
CA VAL A 86 44.88 59.96 12.76
C VAL A 86 44.37 61.03 11.79
N LEU A 87 45.29 61.87 11.32
CA LEU A 87 45.08 62.86 10.26
C LEU A 87 45.65 62.33 8.93
N VAL A 88 44.84 62.35 7.88
CA VAL A 88 45.21 62.05 6.50
C VAL A 88 45.29 63.34 5.69
N ILE A 89 46.37 63.50 4.93
CA ILE A 89 46.70 64.69 4.15
C ILE A 89 46.94 64.27 2.70
N GLY A 90 46.07 64.69 1.78
CA GLY A 90 46.28 64.60 0.34
C GLY A 90 46.73 65.94 -0.25
N TRP A 91 47.90 65.98 -0.90
CA TRP A 91 48.47 67.21 -1.47
C TRP A 91 49.11 66.99 -2.84
N GLY A 92 48.39 67.33 -3.91
CA GLY A 92 48.88 67.14 -5.27
C GLY A 92 48.85 65.65 -5.62
N THR A 93 50.01 65.02 -5.65
CA THR A 93 50.19 63.57 -5.84
C THR A 93 50.64 62.86 -4.56
N SER A 94 50.81 63.54 -3.42
CA SER A 94 51.34 62.91 -2.20
C SER A 94 50.24 62.71 -1.15
N VAL A 95 50.20 61.52 -0.55
CA VAL A 95 49.42 61.23 0.66
C VAL A 95 50.38 61.09 1.84
N LYS A 96 50.04 61.69 2.98
CA LYS A 96 50.70 61.48 4.28
C LYS A 96 49.65 61.15 5.35
N ILE A 97 49.94 60.14 6.16
CA ILE A 97 49.10 59.67 7.26
C ILE A 97 49.87 59.91 8.57
N VAL A 98 49.22 60.59 9.51
CA VAL A 98 49.86 61.20 10.68
C VAL A 98 49.13 60.74 11.93
N SER A 99 49.80 59.98 12.79
CA SER A 99 49.26 59.56 14.09
C SER A 99 49.71 60.52 15.18
N ILE A 100 48.75 61.08 15.91
CA ILE A 100 48.95 62.06 16.98
C ILE A 100 48.55 61.40 18.31
N LYS A 101 49.55 60.92 19.04
CA LYS A 101 49.37 60.17 20.30
C LYS A 101 49.58 61.12 21.47
N SER A 102 48.52 61.42 22.22
CA SER A 102 48.67 62.22 23.44
C SER A 102 49.38 61.40 24.51
N ASN A 103 50.58 61.84 24.90
CA ASN A 103 51.42 61.09 25.82
C ASN A 103 50.99 61.33 27.27
N GLN A 104 49.91 60.66 27.68
CA GLN A 104 49.64 60.45 29.11
C GLN A 104 50.75 59.56 29.68
N ASN A 105 51.66 60.15 30.45
CA ASN A 105 52.70 59.44 31.20
C ASN A 105 52.07 58.47 32.22
N LYS A 106 51.70 57.27 31.77
CA LYS A 106 51.37 56.11 32.62
C LYS A 106 52.66 55.59 33.25
N GLY A 107 53.18 56.34 34.21
CA GLY A 107 54.31 55.92 35.02
C GLY A 107 54.00 54.61 35.72
N ALA A 108 54.85 53.60 35.53
CA ALA A 108 54.79 52.39 36.31
C ALA A 108 54.91 52.73 37.80
N ASN A 109 54.13 52.05 38.65
CA ASN A 109 54.11 52.17 40.11
C ASN A 109 53.50 53.47 40.70
N GLY A 110 52.30 53.83 40.24
CA GLY A 110 51.17 54.13 41.14
C GLY A 110 51.32 55.24 42.19
N THR A 111 52.26 56.17 42.05
CA THR A 111 52.50 57.26 43.02
C THR A 111 52.60 58.61 42.30
N TYR A 112 51.54 59.41 42.44
CA TYR A 112 51.44 60.72 41.81
C TYR A 112 52.46 61.71 42.40
N LYS A 113 53.47 62.08 41.60
CA LYS A 113 54.23 63.32 41.81
C LYS A 113 53.73 64.37 40.83
N ASN A 114 53.04 65.39 41.33
CA ASN A 114 52.62 66.54 40.54
C ASN A 114 53.85 67.35 40.09
N ILE A 115 54.36 67.03 38.91
CA ILE A 115 55.17 67.93 38.09
C ILE A 115 54.34 68.18 36.83
N GLN A 116 53.83 69.40 36.66
CA GLN A 116 53.10 69.81 35.46
C GLN A 116 54.08 70.01 34.30
N MET A 117 54.54 68.89 33.72
CA MET A 117 55.01 68.90 32.33
C MET A 117 53.77 68.95 31.42
N PRO A 118 53.76 69.76 30.36
CA PRO A 118 52.72 69.66 29.33
C PRO A 118 52.75 68.26 28.70
N SER A 119 51.59 67.66 28.47
CA SER A 119 51.45 66.36 27.81
C SER A 119 51.82 66.51 26.33
N MET A 120 53.11 66.38 26.03
CA MET A 120 53.63 66.51 24.68
C MET A 120 53.05 65.42 23.78
N ASN A 121 52.12 65.80 22.92
CA ASN A 121 51.53 64.91 21.92
C ASN A 121 52.64 64.45 20.97
N GLN A 122 52.94 63.14 20.94
CA GLN A 122 53.88 62.56 19.98
C GLN A 122 53.21 62.50 18.61
N VAL A 123 53.98 62.80 17.56
CA VAL A 123 53.48 62.85 16.19
C VAL A 123 54.36 62.01 15.29
N ASP A 124 53.81 60.89 14.83
CA ASP A 124 54.49 59.94 13.94
C ASP A 124 53.84 60.03 12.55
N ILE A 125 54.65 60.18 11.48
CA ILE A 125 54.16 59.93 10.12
C ILE A 125 54.18 58.42 9.92
N VAL A 126 53.01 57.78 10.01
CA VAL A 126 52.88 56.32 9.97
C VAL A 126 52.88 55.75 8.55
N ALA A 127 52.49 56.56 7.56
CA ALA A 127 52.64 56.25 6.14
C ALA A 127 52.80 57.53 5.30
N SER A 128 53.52 57.42 4.18
CA SER A 128 53.71 58.51 3.23
C SER A 128 54.00 57.93 1.84
N PHE A 129 53.14 58.21 0.86
CA PHE A 129 53.25 57.68 -0.50
C PHE A 129 52.96 58.75 -1.56
N GLN A 130 53.19 58.38 -2.83
CA GLN A 130 52.96 59.24 -3.98
C GLN A 130 52.20 58.48 -5.08
N THR A 131 51.12 59.08 -5.57
CA THR A 131 50.25 58.59 -6.64
C THR A 131 50.74 59.05 -8.03
N THR A 132 50.31 58.36 -9.08
CA THR A 132 50.52 58.78 -10.48
C THR A 132 49.53 59.86 -10.93
N TYR A 133 48.38 59.94 -10.25
CA TYR A 133 47.27 60.86 -10.51
C TYR A 133 47.20 61.98 -9.45
N PHE A 134 46.51 63.08 -9.77
CA PHE A 134 46.24 64.14 -8.82
C PHE A 134 45.09 63.79 -7.87
N ILE A 135 45.23 64.16 -6.60
CA ILE A 135 44.27 63.93 -5.52
C ILE A 135 43.30 65.12 -5.47
N SER A 136 42.09 64.93 -5.99
CA SER A 136 40.97 65.90 -5.97
C SER A 136 40.04 65.72 -4.75
N GLY A 137 40.38 64.79 -3.87
CA GLY A 137 39.58 64.44 -2.71
C GLY A 137 40.11 63.19 -2.04
N ILE A 138 39.97 63.13 -0.71
CA ILE A 138 40.39 61.97 0.09
C ILE A 138 39.46 61.79 1.29
N ALA A 139 39.08 60.55 1.58
CA ALA A 139 38.23 60.15 2.69
C ALA A 139 38.70 58.78 3.25
N PRO A 140 38.43 58.45 4.52
CA PRO A 140 38.70 57.13 5.08
C PRO A 140 37.67 56.10 4.59
N PHE A 141 38.05 54.82 4.58
CA PHE A 141 37.22 53.66 4.25
C PHE A 141 37.68 52.48 5.12
N GLY A 142 37.20 52.43 6.37
CA GLY A 142 37.75 51.52 7.38
C GLY A 142 39.24 51.82 7.61
N ASP A 143 40.09 50.80 7.41
CA ASP A 143 41.55 50.92 7.47
C ASP A 143 42.18 51.42 6.15
N SER A 144 41.40 51.50 5.06
CA SER A 144 41.83 51.99 3.74
C SER A 144 41.37 53.43 3.48
N LEU A 145 41.70 53.97 2.30
CA LEU A 145 41.37 55.34 1.89
C LEU A 145 40.63 55.34 0.55
N VAL A 146 39.54 56.10 0.47
CA VAL A 146 38.87 56.47 -0.79
C VAL A 146 39.52 57.75 -1.31
N VAL A 147 40.07 57.68 -2.52
CA VAL A 147 40.78 58.78 -3.19
C VAL A 147 40.06 59.11 -4.50
N LEU A 148 39.75 60.39 -4.69
CA LEU A 148 39.22 60.91 -5.95
C LEU A 148 40.39 61.30 -6.86
N ALA A 149 40.67 60.45 -7.84
CA ALA A 149 41.78 60.55 -8.76
C ALA A 149 41.40 61.38 -10.00
N TYR A 150 42.16 62.45 -10.25
CA TYR A 150 42.17 63.16 -11.52
C TYR A 150 43.43 62.78 -12.30
N ILE A 151 43.25 62.08 -13.42
CA ILE A 151 44.35 61.69 -14.31
C ILE A 151 44.52 62.80 -15.36
N PRO A 152 45.62 63.56 -15.36
CA PRO A 152 45.91 64.48 -16.45
C PRO A 152 46.20 63.70 -17.73
N VAL A 153 45.72 64.16 -18.88
CA VAL A 153 46.23 63.68 -20.17
C VAL A 153 47.64 64.26 -20.34
N GLU A 154 48.62 63.41 -20.58
CA GLU A 154 49.93 63.85 -21.03
C GLU A 154 49.80 64.29 -22.51
N GLU A 155 50.08 65.58 -22.78
CA GLU A 155 50.16 66.08 -24.15
C GLU A 155 51.46 65.57 -24.77
N ASP A 156 51.37 64.45 -25.50
CA ASP A 156 52.51 63.78 -26.11
C ASP A 156 53.24 64.72 -27.11
N GLY A 157 54.56 64.57 -27.19
CA GLY A 157 55.49 65.65 -27.52
C GLY A 157 55.53 66.15 -28.97
N GLU A 158 54.67 65.66 -29.85
CA GLU A 158 54.75 65.89 -31.30
C GLU A 158 53.95 67.12 -31.76
N LYS A 159 54.64 68.28 -31.77
CA LYS A 159 54.12 69.54 -32.35
C LYS A 159 54.15 69.54 -33.87
N ASP A 160 53.24 68.79 -34.50
CA ASP A 160 53.11 68.82 -35.96
C ASP A 160 52.25 70.02 -36.43
N PHE A 161 52.81 70.82 -37.33
CA PHE A 161 52.28 72.15 -37.69
C PHE A 161 51.14 72.08 -38.74
N SER A 162 49.91 71.73 -38.34
CA SER A 162 48.73 72.04 -39.17
C SER A 162 47.37 72.05 -38.44
N SER A 163 46.91 73.24 -38.04
CA SER A 163 45.55 73.74 -38.32
C SER A 163 45.24 75.04 -37.56
N THR A 164 44.65 76.03 -38.23
CA THR A 164 44.22 77.31 -37.63
C THR A 164 42.79 77.23 -37.07
N ILE A 165 42.55 76.29 -36.15
CA ILE A 165 41.32 76.21 -35.36
C ILE A 165 41.71 75.92 -33.90
N PRO A 166 41.29 76.74 -32.91
CA PRO A 166 41.48 76.37 -31.51
C PRO A 166 40.56 75.19 -31.16
N SER A 167 41.15 74.01 -30.98
CA SER A 167 40.43 72.78 -30.62
C SER A 167 39.73 72.94 -29.27
N ARG A 168 38.39 73.04 -29.32
CA ARG A 168 37.53 73.03 -28.12
C ARG A 168 37.23 71.62 -27.59
N GLN A 169 38.08 70.64 -27.92
CA GLN A 169 38.09 69.35 -27.24
C GLN A 169 38.62 69.55 -25.80
N GLY A 170 38.16 68.75 -24.86
CA GLY A 170 38.62 68.81 -23.47
C GLY A 170 39.70 67.77 -23.17
N ASN A 171 40.85 68.21 -22.64
CA ASN A 171 42.05 67.38 -22.45
C ASN A 171 42.07 66.68 -21.06
N ALA A 172 40.92 66.19 -20.59
CA ALA A 172 40.79 65.50 -19.29
C ALA A 172 40.22 64.09 -19.45
N GLN A 173 40.83 63.11 -18.77
CA GLN A 173 40.24 61.77 -18.63
C GLN A 173 39.06 61.81 -17.65
N ARG A 174 38.23 60.75 -17.64
CA ARG A 174 37.20 60.61 -16.60
C ARG A 174 37.90 60.51 -15.23
N PRO A 175 37.44 61.26 -14.21
CA PRO A 175 37.94 61.08 -12.86
C PRO A 175 37.51 59.70 -12.33
N GLU A 176 38.34 59.13 -11.48
CA GLU A 176 38.12 57.80 -10.91
C GLU A 176 38.01 57.89 -9.40
N VAL A 177 37.24 56.98 -8.81
CA VAL A 177 37.31 56.70 -7.37
C VAL A 177 38.17 55.45 -7.19
N ARG A 178 39.29 55.60 -6.48
CA ARG A 178 40.18 54.50 -6.11
C ARG A 178 40.11 54.24 -4.61
N VAL A 179 40.03 52.98 -4.22
CA VAL A 179 40.19 52.53 -2.83
C VAL A 179 41.61 52.01 -2.68
N VAL A 180 42.41 52.61 -1.79
CA VAL A 180 43.84 52.29 -1.63
C VAL A 180 44.22 52.00 -0.19
N THR A 181 45.20 51.12 0.02
CA THR A 181 45.82 50.87 1.33
C THR A 181 46.74 52.03 1.74
N TRP A 182 47.19 52.03 2.99
CA TRP A 182 48.23 52.95 3.47
C TRP A 182 49.59 52.77 2.78
N ASN A 183 49.80 51.67 2.05
CA ASN A 183 51.01 51.42 1.25
C ASN A 183 50.87 51.86 -0.22
N ASN A 184 49.71 52.40 -0.63
CA ASN A 184 49.33 52.64 -2.03
C ASN A 184 49.08 51.34 -2.85
N ASP A 185 48.62 50.26 -2.22
CA ASP A 185 48.07 49.12 -2.97
C ASP A 185 46.63 49.46 -3.39
N GLU A 186 46.28 49.28 -4.67
CA GLU A 186 44.94 49.58 -5.18
C GLU A 186 44.00 48.38 -5.00
N LEU A 187 42.90 48.57 -4.26
CA LEU A 187 41.92 47.53 -3.93
C LEU A 187 40.71 47.53 -4.88
N ALA A 188 40.30 48.71 -5.35
CA ALA A 188 39.23 48.90 -6.31
C ALA A 188 39.38 50.25 -7.03
N THR A 189 38.97 50.32 -8.30
CA THR A 189 39.02 51.52 -9.14
C THR A 189 37.78 51.58 -10.02
N ASP A 190 36.98 52.64 -9.89
CA ASP A 190 35.75 52.85 -10.67
C ASP A 190 35.77 54.23 -11.36
N ALA A 191 35.59 54.27 -12.67
CA ALA A 191 35.58 55.51 -13.47
C ALA A 191 34.20 56.19 -13.47
N LEU A 192 34.15 57.47 -13.12
CA LEU A 192 32.89 58.16 -12.83
C LEU A 192 32.13 58.62 -14.11
N PRO A 193 30.79 58.45 -14.16
CA PRO A 193 29.96 58.87 -15.29
C PRO A 193 29.54 60.36 -15.18
N ILE A 194 30.51 61.27 -15.08
CA ILE A 194 30.26 62.72 -14.96
C ILE A 194 30.11 63.39 -16.34
N HIS A 195 29.12 64.27 -16.51
CA HIS A 195 28.82 64.96 -17.76
C HIS A 195 29.72 66.18 -17.99
N GLY A 196 30.43 66.22 -19.12
CA GLY A 196 31.35 67.32 -19.45
C GLY A 196 32.68 67.24 -18.70
N PHE A 197 33.04 66.04 -18.20
CA PHE A 197 34.30 65.75 -17.50
C PHE A 197 35.54 66.23 -18.26
N GLU A 198 35.46 66.22 -19.59
CA GLU A 198 36.51 66.63 -20.54
C GLU A 198 36.97 68.08 -20.29
N HIS A 199 36.07 68.94 -19.81
CA HIS A 199 36.31 70.37 -19.61
C HIS A 199 36.69 70.75 -18.17
N TYR A 200 36.73 69.79 -17.25
CA TYR A 200 36.99 70.02 -15.82
C TYR A 200 38.44 69.72 -15.45
N LYS A 201 38.96 70.44 -14.45
CA LYS A 201 40.32 70.25 -13.89
C LYS A 201 40.23 69.65 -12.50
N ALA A 202 41.36 69.15 -11.99
CA ALA A 202 41.44 68.51 -10.67
C ALA A 202 40.70 69.27 -9.55
N LYS A 203 40.86 70.60 -9.46
CA LYS A 203 40.21 71.46 -8.45
C LYS A 203 38.70 71.68 -8.61
N ASP A 204 38.13 71.34 -9.76
CA ASP A 204 36.70 71.54 -10.06
C ASP A 204 35.86 70.35 -9.55
N TYR A 205 36.53 69.27 -9.13
CA TYR A 205 35.98 68.13 -8.42
C TYR A 205 36.22 68.24 -6.91
N SER A 206 35.34 67.66 -6.11
CA SER A 206 35.57 67.49 -4.67
C SER A 206 34.90 66.23 -4.12
N LEU A 207 35.54 65.62 -3.11
CA LEU A 207 35.00 64.48 -2.36
C LEU A 207 34.52 64.92 -0.98
N ALA A 208 33.25 64.66 -0.67
CA ALA A 208 32.69 64.65 0.68
C ALA A 208 32.28 63.22 1.07
N HIS A 209 32.04 62.99 2.35
CA HIS A 209 31.61 61.72 2.91
C HIS A 209 30.61 61.96 4.06
N ALA A 210 29.75 61.00 4.33
CA ALA A 210 28.92 60.99 5.54
C ALA A 210 29.82 61.05 6.79
N PRO A 211 29.46 61.83 7.83
CA PRO A 211 30.31 62.02 9.00
C PRO A 211 30.45 60.73 9.82
N PHE A 212 31.70 60.36 10.14
CA PHE A 212 32.00 59.24 11.04
C PHE A 212 31.45 59.52 12.45
N SER A 213 30.29 58.93 12.73
CA SER A 213 29.49 59.13 13.92
C SER A 213 29.97 58.26 15.10
N GLY A 214 31.23 58.43 15.51
CA GLY A 214 31.82 57.64 16.61
C GLY A 214 33.08 58.25 17.23
N SER A 215 33.32 57.93 18.50
CA SER A 215 34.59 58.23 19.19
C SER A 215 35.41 56.95 19.37
N SER A 216 36.73 57.08 19.45
CA SER A 216 37.69 55.96 19.28
C SER A 216 37.70 54.92 20.41
N TYR A 217 36.79 55.00 21.39
CA TYR A 217 36.66 54.02 22.48
C TYR A 217 35.62 52.91 22.23
N ALA A 218 34.91 52.95 21.09
CA ALA A 218 33.96 51.91 20.67
C ALA A 218 34.34 51.30 19.29
N GLY A 219 35.59 50.82 19.18
CA GLY A 219 35.97 49.81 18.18
C GLY A 219 35.77 50.17 16.69
N GLY A 220 35.88 51.45 16.31
CA GLY A 220 35.90 51.88 14.89
C GLY A 220 34.58 51.68 14.13
N GLN A 221 33.49 51.33 14.80
CA GLN A 221 32.19 51.14 14.16
C GLN A 221 31.50 52.49 13.89
N TRP A 222 30.95 52.62 12.68
CA TRP A 222 29.94 53.61 12.31
C TRP A 222 28.81 53.63 13.36
N ALA A 223 28.15 54.77 13.62
CA ALA A 223 26.96 54.72 14.48
C ALA A 223 25.96 53.73 13.89
N ALA A 224 25.42 52.86 14.75
CA ALA A 224 24.68 51.68 14.34
C ALA A 224 23.46 52.04 13.47
N GLY A 225 23.61 51.92 12.15
CA GLY A 225 22.57 52.18 11.16
C GLY A 225 23.05 52.87 9.88
N ASP A 226 24.08 53.73 9.94
CA ASP A 226 24.45 54.59 8.80
C ASP A 226 25.46 53.93 7.85
N GLU A 227 25.10 53.79 6.57
CA GLU A 227 26.01 53.36 5.51
C GLU A 227 27.07 54.43 5.17
N PRO A 228 28.30 54.03 4.80
CA PRO A 228 29.33 54.98 4.34
C PRO A 228 29.04 55.51 2.94
N LEU A 229 28.39 56.68 2.87
CA LEU A 229 28.11 57.38 1.61
C LEU A 229 29.23 58.37 1.25
N TYR A 230 29.72 58.30 0.01
CA TYR A 230 30.72 59.21 -0.55
C TYR A 230 30.07 60.07 -1.64
N TYR A 231 30.21 61.38 -1.53
CA TYR A 231 29.61 62.34 -2.45
C TYR A 231 30.71 63.00 -3.28
N ILE A 232 30.77 62.65 -4.57
CA ILE A 232 31.66 63.28 -5.54
C ILE A 232 30.89 64.42 -6.20
N VAL A 233 31.32 65.66 -5.95
CA VAL A 233 30.71 66.87 -6.51
C VAL A 233 31.59 67.42 -7.64
N SER A 234 30.95 67.72 -8.76
CA SER A 234 31.50 68.39 -9.94
C SER A 234 30.69 69.68 -10.24
N PRO A 235 31.07 70.50 -11.24
CA PRO A 235 30.33 71.73 -11.56
C PRO A 235 28.91 71.55 -12.13
N LYS A 236 28.46 70.31 -12.38
CA LYS A 236 27.11 69.98 -12.86
C LYS A 236 26.47 68.81 -12.12
N ASP A 237 27.26 67.77 -11.83
CA ASP A 237 26.77 66.51 -11.28
C ASP A 237 27.23 66.29 -9.84
N VAL A 238 26.37 65.64 -9.06
CA VAL A 238 26.73 65.01 -7.78
C VAL A 238 26.55 63.50 -7.92
N VAL A 239 27.65 62.75 -7.83
CA VAL A 239 27.63 61.28 -7.86
C VAL A 239 27.71 60.76 -6.42
N ILE A 240 26.81 59.87 -6.05
CA ILE A 240 26.87 59.16 -4.76
C ILE A 240 27.52 57.80 -5.02
N ALA A 241 28.69 57.57 -4.43
CA ALA A 241 29.34 56.27 -4.39
C ALA A 241 29.06 55.60 -3.04
N LYS A 242 28.73 54.31 -3.10
CA LYS A 242 28.59 53.39 -1.97
C LYS A 242 29.65 52.26 -2.09
N PRO A 243 29.97 51.54 -1.01
CA PRO A 243 30.54 50.20 -1.17
C PRO A 243 29.55 49.32 -1.95
N ARG A 244 30.06 48.41 -2.78
CA ARG A 244 29.22 47.35 -3.36
C ARG A 244 28.72 46.45 -2.25
N ASP A 245 27.43 46.14 -2.24
CA ASP A 245 26.86 45.18 -1.30
C ASP A 245 26.88 43.75 -1.88
N THR A 246 26.22 42.83 -1.19
CA THR A 246 26.10 41.43 -1.61
C THR A 246 25.08 41.24 -2.74
N GLU A 247 24.08 42.12 -2.85
CA GLU A 247 23.05 42.11 -3.90
C GLU A 247 23.66 42.58 -5.24
N ASP A 248 24.53 43.59 -5.21
CA ASP A 248 25.42 43.98 -6.31
C ASP A 248 26.27 42.80 -6.78
N HIS A 249 26.85 42.03 -5.86
CA HIS A 249 27.67 40.86 -6.22
C HIS A 249 26.84 39.75 -6.89
N ILE A 250 25.66 39.43 -6.34
CA ILE A 250 24.72 38.47 -6.92
C ILE A 250 24.26 38.93 -8.32
N SER A 251 23.90 40.21 -8.46
CA SER A 251 23.52 40.83 -9.74
C SER A 251 24.66 40.77 -10.77
N TRP A 252 25.89 41.05 -10.36
CA TRP A 252 27.07 40.94 -11.23
C TRP A 252 27.31 39.50 -11.69
N LEU A 253 27.20 38.51 -10.79
CA LEU A 253 27.32 37.09 -11.13
C LEU A 253 26.24 36.65 -12.13
N LEU A 254 24.99 37.09 -11.94
CA LEU A 254 23.89 36.83 -12.87
C LEU A 254 24.13 37.45 -14.25
N GLN A 255 24.64 38.68 -14.32
CA GLN A 255 24.95 39.36 -15.58
C GLN A 255 26.06 38.67 -16.39
N HIS A 256 26.98 37.98 -15.70
CA HIS A 256 28.10 37.24 -16.32
C HIS A 256 27.80 35.74 -16.50
N GLY A 257 26.55 35.30 -16.30
CA GLY A 257 26.13 33.90 -16.48
C GLY A 257 26.64 32.93 -15.41
N TYR A 258 27.23 33.40 -14.31
CA TYR A 258 27.75 32.56 -13.22
C TYR A 258 26.65 32.15 -12.25
N HIS A 259 25.57 31.57 -12.77
CA HIS A 259 24.33 31.25 -12.02
C HIS A 259 24.57 30.34 -10.81
N GLU A 260 25.45 29.34 -10.91
CA GLU A 260 25.82 28.46 -9.79
C GLU A 260 26.48 29.23 -8.64
N LYS A 261 27.37 30.18 -8.96
CA LYS A 261 28.04 31.04 -7.96
C LYS A 261 27.05 32.03 -7.36
N ALA A 262 26.14 32.57 -8.16
CA ALA A 262 25.07 33.44 -7.67
C ALA A 262 24.20 32.69 -6.65
N LEU A 263 23.75 31.46 -6.98
CA LEU A 263 22.98 30.62 -6.06
C LEU A 263 23.75 30.35 -4.76
N ALA A 264 25.01 29.92 -4.85
CA ALA A 264 25.85 29.63 -3.68
C ALA A 264 26.08 30.87 -2.79
N ALA A 265 26.19 32.07 -3.37
CA ALA A 265 26.29 33.31 -2.61
C ALA A 265 25.01 33.61 -1.81
N VAL A 266 23.82 33.45 -2.42
CA VAL A 266 22.55 33.65 -1.69
C VAL A 266 22.34 32.56 -0.63
N GLU A 267 22.67 31.29 -0.93
CA GLU A 267 22.59 30.17 0.02
C GLU A 267 23.55 30.33 1.22
N ALA A 268 24.67 31.02 1.05
CA ALA A 268 25.58 31.41 2.14
C ALA A 268 25.01 32.52 3.05
N GLY A 269 23.73 32.89 2.91
CA GLY A 269 23.05 33.90 3.72
C GLY A 269 23.44 35.34 3.40
N GLN A 270 24.06 35.57 2.24
CA GLN A 270 24.61 36.88 1.89
C GLN A 270 23.56 37.85 1.30
N GLY A 271 22.49 37.34 0.68
CA GLY A 271 21.42 38.15 0.08
C GLY A 271 20.05 37.95 0.73
N ARG A 272 19.08 38.82 0.41
CA ARG A 272 17.67 38.63 0.81
C ARG A 272 17.10 37.33 0.24
N SER A 273 16.17 36.71 0.98
CA SER A 273 15.47 35.50 0.52
C SER A 273 14.70 35.73 -0.79
N GLU A 274 14.30 36.96 -1.10
CA GLU A 274 13.61 37.36 -2.33
C GLU A 274 14.49 37.15 -3.58
N LEU A 275 15.83 37.27 -3.44
CA LEU A 275 16.78 37.07 -4.54
C LEU A 275 16.94 35.59 -4.92
N LEU A 276 16.56 34.64 -4.06
CA LEU A 276 16.59 33.20 -4.39
C LEU A 276 15.63 32.89 -5.55
N ASP A 277 14.44 33.47 -5.53
CA ASP A 277 13.40 33.22 -6.53
C ASP A 277 13.81 33.81 -7.89
N GLU A 278 14.45 34.98 -7.92
CA GLU A 278 14.99 35.56 -9.15
C GLU A 278 16.22 34.79 -9.66
N VAL A 279 17.21 34.49 -8.81
CA VAL A 279 18.41 33.72 -9.18
C VAL A 279 18.01 32.34 -9.70
N GLY A 280 17.11 31.65 -9.00
CA GLY A 280 16.59 30.35 -9.38
C GLY A 280 15.79 30.40 -10.69
N THR A 281 14.96 31.42 -10.89
CA THR A 281 14.22 31.60 -12.15
C THR A 281 15.16 31.82 -13.33
N ARG A 282 16.11 32.75 -13.21
CA ARG A 282 17.10 33.03 -14.26
C ARG A 282 17.99 31.82 -14.56
N TYR A 283 18.37 31.03 -13.55
CA TYR A 283 19.17 29.82 -13.73
C TYR A 283 18.41 28.70 -14.45
N LEU A 284 17.13 28.47 -14.09
CA LEU A 284 16.27 27.52 -14.78
C LEU A 284 15.97 27.94 -16.22
N ASP A 285 15.68 29.23 -16.47
CA ASP A 285 15.51 29.77 -17.83
C ASP A 285 16.79 29.55 -18.67
N HIS A 286 17.98 29.78 -18.09
CA HIS A 286 19.28 29.52 -18.74
C HIS A 286 19.49 28.03 -19.07
N LEU A 287 19.29 27.12 -18.11
CA LEU A 287 19.44 25.67 -18.33
C LEU A 287 18.48 25.14 -19.41
N ILE A 288 17.28 25.73 -19.53
CA ILE A 288 16.31 25.41 -20.59
C ILE A 288 16.77 25.92 -21.96
N VAL A 289 17.36 27.11 -22.04
CA VAL A 289 18.02 27.61 -23.28
C VAL A 289 19.18 26.70 -23.70
N GLU A 290 19.97 26.19 -22.74
CA GLU A 290 21.01 25.18 -23.00
C GLU A 290 20.47 23.75 -23.23
N ARG A 291 19.15 23.54 -23.14
CA ARG A 291 18.45 22.24 -23.30
C ARG A 291 18.81 21.18 -22.23
N LYS A 292 19.36 21.60 -21.09
CA LYS A 292 19.74 20.75 -19.95
C LYS A 292 18.53 20.41 -19.06
N TYR A 293 17.47 19.87 -19.65
CA TYR A 293 16.18 19.69 -18.98
C TYR A 293 16.23 18.79 -17.73
N ALA A 294 17.13 17.79 -17.71
CA ALA A 294 17.32 16.90 -16.56
C ALA A 294 18.01 17.59 -15.37
N GLU A 295 19.04 18.41 -15.64
CA GLU A 295 19.70 19.23 -14.62
C GLU A 295 18.71 20.23 -14.02
N ALA A 296 17.98 20.96 -14.88
CA ALA A 296 16.93 21.89 -14.48
C ALA A 296 15.85 21.22 -13.60
N ALA A 297 15.32 20.06 -14.02
CA ALA A 297 14.33 19.31 -13.24
C ALA A 297 14.86 18.89 -11.86
N SER A 298 16.11 18.44 -11.76
CA SER A 298 16.75 18.06 -10.49
C SER A 298 16.95 19.24 -9.51
N LEU A 299 16.97 20.48 -10.04
CA LEU A 299 17.15 21.70 -9.26
C LEU A 299 15.81 22.32 -8.82
N CYS A 300 14.69 22.02 -9.51
CA CYS A 300 13.36 22.50 -9.16
C CYS A 300 13.00 22.31 -7.66
N PRO A 301 13.22 21.15 -7.01
CA PRO A 301 13.01 21.00 -5.56
C PRO A 301 13.77 21.98 -4.67
N LYS A 302 15.00 22.35 -5.05
CA LYS A 302 15.86 23.26 -4.27
C LYS A 302 15.51 24.73 -4.50
N LEU A 303 15.11 25.07 -5.72
CA LEU A 303 14.85 26.44 -6.16
C LEU A 303 13.40 26.88 -5.92
N LEU A 304 12.42 26.01 -6.21
CA LEU A 304 10.99 26.37 -6.14
C LEU A 304 10.39 26.15 -4.74
N ARG A 305 10.98 25.22 -3.97
CA ARG A 305 10.67 24.99 -2.54
C ARG A 305 9.15 24.91 -2.30
N GLY A 306 8.63 25.69 -1.36
CA GLY A 306 7.21 25.79 -1.00
C GLY A 306 6.32 26.58 -1.97
N SER A 307 6.85 27.13 -3.07
CA SER A 307 6.12 28.07 -3.93
C SER A 307 5.25 27.35 -4.97
N ALA A 308 4.00 27.07 -4.61
CA ALA A 308 3.04 26.38 -5.49
C ALA A 308 2.87 27.05 -6.86
N SER A 309 2.79 28.39 -6.90
CA SER A 309 2.66 29.15 -8.15
C SER A 309 3.91 29.09 -9.03
N ALA A 310 5.10 29.00 -8.44
CA ALA A 310 6.33 28.79 -9.19
C ALA A 310 6.39 27.36 -9.78
N TRP A 311 6.05 26.35 -8.98
CA TRP A 311 5.91 24.97 -9.45
C TRP A 311 4.95 24.85 -10.64
N GLU A 312 3.75 25.43 -10.55
CA GLU A 312 2.78 25.44 -11.63
C GLU A 312 3.32 26.15 -12.88
N ARG A 313 3.96 27.33 -12.75
CA ARG A 313 4.62 28.03 -13.88
C ARG A 313 5.56 27.10 -14.62
N TRP A 314 6.41 26.39 -13.87
CA TRP A 314 7.42 25.50 -14.44
C TRP A 314 6.84 24.21 -15.02
N ILE A 315 5.83 23.60 -14.40
CA ILE A 315 5.10 22.44 -14.94
C ILE A 315 4.48 22.79 -16.30
N PHE A 316 3.76 23.92 -16.40
CA PHE A 316 3.20 24.35 -17.69
C PHE A 316 4.29 24.70 -18.70
N HIS A 317 5.43 25.27 -18.28
CA HIS A 317 6.54 25.57 -19.19
C HIS A 317 7.20 24.29 -19.74
N PHE A 318 7.52 23.32 -18.89
CA PHE A 318 8.02 21.99 -19.30
C PHE A 318 7.00 21.22 -20.17
N ALA A 319 5.69 21.43 -19.96
CA ALA A 319 4.63 20.89 -20.84
C ALA A 319 4.71 21.46 -22.26
N HIS A 320 4.84 22.79 -22.41
CA HIS A 320 5.00 23.43 -23.72
C HIS A 320 6.26 22.96 -24.47
N LEU A 321 7.35 22.69 -23.73
CA LEU A 321 8.60 22.13 -24.26
C LEU A 321 8.53 20.62 -24.57
N ARG A 322 7.43 19.94 -24.20
CA ARG A 322 7.26 18.47 -24.24
C ARG A 322 8.32 17.69 -23.43
N GLN A 323 8.89 18.32 -22.38
CA GLN A 323 9.90 17.73 -21.50
C GLN A 323 9.36 17.42 -20.09
N LEU A 324 8.06 17.63 -19.85
CA LEU A 324 7.41 17.37 -18.56
C LEU A 324 7.70 15.98 -17.95
N PRO A 325 7.79 14.85 -18.70
CA PRO A 325 8.19 13.56 -18.15
C PRO A 325 9.46 13.58 -17.28
N VAL A 326 10.44 14.45 -17.59
CA VAL A 326 11.70 14.58 -16.85
C VAL A 326 11.50 15.27 -15.50
N LEU A 327 10.46 16.09 -15.36
CA LEU A 327 10.13 16.83 -14.14
C LEU A 327 9.19 16.03 -13.19
N VAL A 328 8.35 15.13 -13.71
CA VAL A 328 7.32 14.43 -12.91
C VAL A 328 7.86 13.75 -11.64
N PRO A 329 9.01 13.04 -11.64
CA PRO A 329 9.56 12.42 -10.43
C PRO A 329 9.94 13.40 -9.31
N TYR A 330 9.99 14.70 -9.60
CA TYR A 330 10.34 15.76 -8.66
C TYR A 330 9.14 16.62 -8.23
N ILE A 331 7.94 16.39 -8.77
CA ILE A 331 6.75 17.21 -8.45
C ILE A 331 6.28 16.91 -7.01
N PRO A 332 6.06 17.93 -6.17
CA PRO A 332 5.62 17.76 -4.78
C PRO A 332 4.15 17.33 -4.70
N THR A 333 3.83 16.41 -3.78
CA THR A 333 2.47 15.93 -3.52
C THR A 333 1.79 16.62 -2.33
N GLU A 334 2.57 17.03 -1.31
CA GLU A 334 2.05 17.63 -0.06
C GLU A 334 2.53 19.06 0.18
N ASN A 335 3.84 19.30 0.04
CA ASN A 335 4.49 20.53 0.48
C ASN A 335 5.34 21.12 -0.67
N PRO A 336 4.78 21.97 -1.54
CA PRO A 336 3.37 22.38 -1.61
C PRO A 336 2.50 21.39 -2.40
N ARG A 337 1.23 21.22 -1.99
CA ARG A 337 0.19 20.68 -2.87
C ARG A 337 -0.16 21.71 -3.94
N LEU A 338 -0.17 21.28 -5.19
CA LEU A 338 -0.51 22.10 -6.36
C LEU A 338 -2.01 21.97 -6.69
N ARG A 339 -2.50 22.73 -7.69
CA ARG A 339 -3.83 22.48 -8.26
C ARG A 339 -3.85 21.15 -9.02
N ASP A 340 -4.97 20.45 -8.91
CA ASP A 340 -5.25 19.14 -9.52
C ASP A 340 -4.85 19.09 -11.02
N THR A 341 -5.09 20.17 -11.77
CA THR A 341 -4.75 20.31 -13.19
C THR A 341 -3.24 20.23 -13.50
N ALA A 342 -2.36 20.55 -12.56
CA ALA A 342 -0.91 20.41 -12.73
C ALA A 342 -0.48 18.93 -12.69
N TYR A 343 -1.11 18.14 -11.82
CA TYR A 343 -0.91 16.69 -11.74
C TYR A 343 -1.56 15.97 -12.93
N GLU A 344 -2.76 16.36 -13.34
CA GLU A 344 -3.46 15.84 -14.53
C GLU A 344 -2.61 16.02 -15.80
N VAL A 345 -2.06 17.21 -16.03
CA VAL A 345 -1.18 17.50 -17.19
C VAL A 345 0.12 16.70 -17.14
N ALA A 346 0.67 16.43 -15.95
CA ALA A 346 1.84 15.56 -15.79
C ALA A 346 1.54 14.10 -16.16
N LEU A 347 0.41 13.55 -15.70
CA LEU A 347 -0.03 12.18 -16.03
C LEU A 347 -0.31 12.03 -17.54
N VAL A 348 -1.01 12.98 -18.15
CA VAL A 348 -1.29 12.98 -19.60
C VAL A 348 -0.01 13.10 -20.44
N ALA A 349 0.98 13.87 -19.99
CA ALA A 349 2.27 13.99 -20.67
C ALA A 349 3.09 12.69 -20.64
N LEU A 350 3.00 11.90 -19.55
CA LEU A 350 3.60 10.56 -19.49
C LEU A 350 2.87 9.56 -20.40
N ALA A 351 1.52 9.60 -20.40
CA ALA A 351 0.70 8.72 -21.24
C ALA A 351 0.89 8.93 -22.74
N THR A 352 1.26 10.14 -23.19
CA THR A 352 1.41 10.48 -24.61
C THR A 352 2.57 9.74 -25.31
N ASN A 353 3.50 9.13 -24.55
CA ASN A 353 4.74 8.57 -25.07
C ASN A 353 5.02 7.16 -24.52
N SER A 354 5.06 6.18 -25.42
CA SER A 354 5.21 4.74 -25.09
C SER A 354 6.40 4.38 -24.19
N SER A 355 7.48 5.17 -24.24
CA SER A 355 8.65 5.02 -23.35
C SER A 355 8.33 5.22 -21.87
N PHE A 356 7.42 6.15 -21.54
CA PHE A 356 7.13 6.58 -20.17
C PHE A 356 5.89 5.89 -19.57
N HIS A 357 5.27 4.92 -20.26
CA HIS A 357 4.11 4.19 -19.73
C HIS A 357 4.39 3.41 -18.44
N LYS A 358 5.65 2.99 -18.21
CA LYS A 358 6.07 2.39 -16.94
C LYS A 358 6.19 3.41 -15.81
N ASP A 359 6.60 4.63 -16.14
CA ASP A 359 6.72 5.73 -15.19
C ASP A 359 5.34 6.31 -14.85
N LEU A 360 4.40 6.32 -15.81
CA LEU A 360 2.98 6.56 -15.53
C LEU A 360 2.43 5.57 -14.51
N LEU A 361 2.67 4.26 -14.71
CA LEU A 361 2.21 3.21 -13.80
C LEU A 361 2.80 3.35 -12.39
N SER A 362 4.09 3.68 -12.25
CA SER A 362 4.71 3.87 -10.94
C SER A 362 4.25 5.16 -10.25
N ILE A 363 4.02 6.24 -11.01
CA ILE A 363 3.47 7.50 -10.49
C ILE A 363 2.02 7.35 -10.06
N VAL A 364 1.14 6.71 -10.85
CA VAL A 364 -0.26 6.44 -10.46
C VAL A 364 -0.34 5.59 -9.18
N LYS A 365 0.59 4.65 -8.98
CA LYS A 365 0.68 3.82 -7.75
C LYS A 365 1.36 4.49 -6.56
N THR A 366 1.93 5.69 -6.70
CA THR A 366 2.66 6.39 -5.61
C THR A 366 2.10 7.77 -5.27
N TRP A 367 1.42 8.44 -6.20
CA TRP A 367 0.72 9.70 -5.92
C TRP A 367 -0.63 9.44 -5.22
N PRO A 368 -0.91 10.08 -4.06
CA PRO A 368 -2.20 9.93 -3.40
C PRO A 368 -3.36 10.35 -4.33
N PRO A 369 -4.41 9.53 -4.51
CA PRO A 369 -5.50 9.81 -5.45
C PRO A 369 -6.29 11.09 -5.14
N VAL A 370 -6.13 11.64 -3.93
CA VAL A 370 -6.81 12.87 -3.47
C VAL A 370 -6.20 14.15 -4.07
N ILE A 371 -5.08 14.07 -4.82
CA ILE A 371 -4.40 15.26 -5.40
C ILE A 371 -4.75 15.56 -6.86
N TYR A 372 -5.48 14.68 -7.57
CA TYR A 372 -5.86 14.87 -8.98
C TYR A 372 -7.23 14.27 -9.28
N SER A 373 -7.92 14.76 -10.32
CA SER A 373 -9.13 14.10 -10.82
C SER A 373 -8.77 12.98 -11.80
N ALA A 374 -9.37 11.79 -11.64
CA ALA A 374 -9.12 10.67 -12.54
C ALA A 374 -9.77 10.87 -13.92
N LEU A 375 -11.00 11.41 -13.98
CA LEU A 375 -11.78 11.56 -15.23
C LEU A 375 -11.06 12.29 -16.39
N PRO A 376 -10.36 13.43 -16.20
CA PRO A 376 -9.63 14.10 -17.27
C PRO A 376 -8.48 13.24 -17.82
N VAL A 377 -7.79 12.51 -16.93
CA VAL A 377 -6.66 11.65 -17.27
C VAL A 377 -7.15 10.41 -18.02
N ILE A 378 -8.22 9.76 -17.52
CA ILE A 378 -8.93 8.65 -18.19
C ILE A 378 -9.35 9.06 -19.61
N SER A 379 -10.02 10.22 -19.75
CA SER A 379 -10.53 10.73 -21.03
C SER A 379 -9.42 11.01 -22.06
N ALA A 380 -8.21 11.34 -21.59
CA ALA A 380 -7.04 11.54 -22.43
C ALA A 380 -6.29 10.23 -22.76
N ILE A 381 -6.47 9.17 -21.97
CA ILE A 381 -5.83 7.86 -22.16
C ILE A 381 -6.69 6.89 -22.97
N GLU A 382 -8.02 6.85 -22.77
CA GLU A 382 -8.96 5.96 -23.49
C GLU A 382 -8.70 5.92 -25.02
N PRO A 383 -8.51 7.04 -25.75
CA PRO A 383 -8.25 7.01 -27.20
C PRO A 383 -6.92 6.34 -27.57
N GLN A 384 -5.92 6.36 -26.68
CA GLN A 384 -4.57 5.92 -26.95
C GLN A 384 -4.44 4.38 -26.91
N LEU A 385 -5.34 3.68 -26.20
CA LEU A 385 -5.37 2.21 -26.20
C LEU A 385 -5.65 1.61 -27.59
N ASN A 386 -6.36 2.35 -28.45
CA ASN A 386 -6.66 1.98 -29.84
C ASN A 386 -5.50 2.25 -30.82
N THR A 387 -4.40 2.83 -30.33
CA THR A 387 -3.20 3.15 -31.13
C THR A 387 -2.14 2.06 -30.96
N SER A 388 -1.31 1.84 -31.98
CA SER A 388 -0.21 0.85 -31.94
C SER A 388 0.90 1.15 -30.90
N SER A 389 0.82 2.28 -30.20
CA SER A 389 1.65 2.63 -29.04
C SER A 389 1.16 2.00 -27.72
N SER A 390 -0.03 1.38 -27.71
CA SER A 390 -0.66 0.74 -26.54
C SER A 390 0.23 -0.38 -25.98
N THR A 391 0.61 -0.24 -24.71
CA THR A 391 1.41 -1.23 -23.97
C THR A 391 0.67 -1.70 -22.73
N ASP A 392 1.01 -2.88 -22.23
CA ASP A 392 0.38 -3.44 -21.03
C ASP A 392 0.53 -2.56 -19.77
N ALA A 393 1.63 -1.81 -19.64
CA ALA A 393 1.78 -0.82 -18.56
C ALA A 393 0.79 0.37 -18.64
N LEU A 394 0.32 0.74 -19.84
CA LEU A 394 -0.69 1.78 -20.05
C LEU A 394 -2.09 1.25 -19.70
N LYS A 395 -2.38 0.00 -20.08
CA LYS A 395 -3.62 -0.69 -19.68
C LYS A 395 -3.68 -0.83 -18.16
N GLU A 396 -2.56 -1.20 -17.52
CA GLU A 396 -2.49 -1.31 -16.06
C GLU A 396 -2.70 0.06 -15.41
N ALA A 397 -1.99 1.11 -15.85
CA ALA A 397 -2.19 2.46 -15.32
C ALA A 397 -3.62 2.97 -15.50
N LEU A 398 -4.29 2.66 -16.62
CA LEU A 398 -5.70 2.99 -16.83
C LEU A 398 -6.63 2.17 -15.91
N ALA A 399 -6.32 0.90 -15.65
CA ALA A 399 -7.08 0.08 -14.70
C ALA A 399 -7.02 0.65 -13.28
N GLU A 400 -5.83 1.04 -12.81
CA GLU A 400 -5.68 1.72 -11.50
C GLU A 400 -6.46 3.05 -11.46
N LEU A 401 -6.43 3.85 -12.52
CA LEU A 401 -7.22 5.09 -12.63
C LEU A 401 -8.73 4.82 -12.57
N TYR A 402 -9.23 3.73 -13.15
CA TYR A 402 -10.63 3.33 -13.00
C TYR A 402 -10.98 2.84 -11.59
N VAL A 403 -10.06 2.20 -10.87
CA VAL A 403 -10.26 1.86 -9.44
C VAL A 403 -10.37 3.14 -8.60
N ILE A 404 -9.53 4.14 -8.88
CA ILE A 404 -9.57 5.46 -8.22
C ILE A 404 -10.89 6.21 -8.51
N ASP A 405 -11.43 6.08 -9.72
CA ASP A 405 -12.70 6.71 -10.13
C ASP A 405 -13.95 5.92 -9.70
N GLY A 406 -13.79 4.67 -9.25
CA GLY A 406 -14.88 3.75 -8.91
C GLY A 406 -15.53 3.02 -10.10
N GLN A 407 -14.97 3.11 -11.31
CA GLN A 407 -15.42 2.39 -12.51
C GLN A 407 -14.87 0.95 -12.53
N TYR A 408 -15.14 0.18 -11.47
CA TYR A 408 -14.53 -1.14 -11.23
C TYR A 408 -14.76 -2.17 -12.37
N GLU A 409 -15.90 -2.10 -13.07
CA GLU A 409 -16.20 -2.95 -14.24
C GLU A 409 -15.15 -2.78 -15.36
N LYS A 410 -14.79 -1.52 -15.66
CA LYS A 410 -13.77 -1.22 -16.68
C LYS A 410 -12.38 -1.65 -16.21
N ALA A 411 -12.05 -1.42 -14.95
CA ALA A 411 -10.80 -1.89 -14.34
C ALA A 411 -10.65 -3.41 -14.46
N PHE A 412 -11.69 -4.17 -14.09
CA PHE A 412 -11.75 -5.62 -14.25
C PHE A 412 -11.51 -6.05 -15.70
N SER A 413 -12.16 -5.41 -16.68
CA SER A 413 -12.00 -5.78 -18.09
C SER A 413 -10.54 -5.68 -18.57
N LEU A 414 -9.81 -4.65 -18.11
CA LEU A 414 -8.38 -4.45 -18.40
C LEU A 414 -7.49 -5.41 -17.62
N TYR A 415 -7.75 -5.65 -16.32
CA TYR A 415 -7.00 -6.63 -15.53
C TYR A 415 -7.15 -8.06 -16.09
N ALA A 416 -8.31 -8.41 -16.65
CA ALA A 416 -8.55 -9.69 -17.32
C ALA A 416 -7.78 -9.82 -18.64
N ASP A 417 -7.74 -8.75 -19.45
CA ASP A 417 -6.92 -8.71 -20.67
C ASP A 417 -5.40 -8.69 -20.37
N LEU A 418 -5.01 -8.29 -19.16
CA LEU A 418 -3.63 -8.33 -18.65
C LEU A 418 -3.24 -9.63 -17.94
N MET A 419 -4.18 -10.59 -17.77
CA MET A 419 -3.95 -11.87 -17.10
C MET A 419 -3.37 -11.74 -15.66
N LYS A 420 -3.81 -10.73 -14.89
CA LYS A 420 -3.33 -10.50 -13.51
C LYS A 420 -3.88 -11.57 -12.55
N PRO A 421 -3.05 -12.19 -11.68
CA PRO A 421 -3.49 -13.26 -10.78
C PRO A 421 -4.39 -12.76 -9.64
N ASP A 422 -4.25 -11.50 -9.26
CA ASP A 422 -4.95 -10.86 -8.13
C ASP A 422 -6.40 -10.47 -8.49
N ILE A 423 -6.85 -10.79 -9.71
CA ILE A 423 -8.16 -10.40 -10.25
C ILE A 423 -9.34 -11.07 -9.54
N PHE A 424 -9.15 -12.28 -8.98
CA PHE A 424 -10.20 -12.97 -8.22
C PHE A 424 -10.46 -12.24 -6.90
N ASP A 425 -9.38 -11.84 -6.24
CA ASP A 425 -9.42 -11.06 -5.02
C ASP A 425 -10.03 -9.66 -5.31
N PHE A 426 -9.82 -9.10 -6.50
CA PHE A 426 -10.49 -7.88 -6.96
C PHE A 426 -12.00 -8.07 -7.24
N ILE A 427 -12.42 -9.21 -7.82
CA ILE A 427 -13.85 -9.56 -8.00
C ILE A 427 -14.56 -9.60 -6.64
N ASP A 428 -14.00 -10.35 -5.70
CA ASP A 428 -14.64 -10.64 -4.40
C ASP A 428 -14.67 -9.43 -3.46
N ASN A 429 -13.82 -8.41 -3.68
CA ASN A 429 -13.86 -7.14 -2.94
C ASN A 429 -14.81 -6.08 -3.54
N HIS A 430 -15.35 -6.31 -4.74
CA HIS A 430 -16.16 -5.32 -5.48
C HIS A 430 -17.47 -5.89 -6.06
N ASP A 431 -17.89 -7.10 -5.65
CA ASP A 431 -19.14 -7.77 -6.04
C ASP A 431 -19.37 -7.90 -7.56
N LEU A 432 -18.29 -7.95 -8.37
CA LEU A 432 -18.31 -7.79 -9.84
C LEU A 432 -18.87 -8.99 -10.64
N HIS A 433 -19.75 -9.79 -10.05
CA HIS A 433 -20.11 -11.12 -10.57
C HIS A 433 -20.82 -11.10 -11.94
N ASP A 434 -21.49 -10.01 -12.32
CA ASP A 434 -22.10 -9.85 -13.63
C ASP A 434 -21.06 -9.71 -14.77
N THR A 435 -19.99 -8.93 -14.56
CA THR A 435 -18.99 -8.65 -15.61
C THR A 435 -18.17 -9.86 -16.00
N ILE A 436 -18.11 -10.86 -15.11
CA ILE A 436 -17.43 -12.15 -15.31
C ILE A 436 -17.97 -12.88 -16.54
N ARG A 437 -19.26 -12.70 -16.89
CA ARG A 437 -19.90 -13.33 -18.04
C ARG A 437 -19.13 -13.10 -19.34
N GLU A 438 -18.47 -11.97 -19.55
CA GLU A 438 -17.77 -11.68 -20.81
C GLU A 438 -16.31 -12.17 -20.86
N LYS A 439 -15.73 -12.53 -19.71
CA LYS A 439 -14.28 -12.80 -19.57
C LYS A 439 -13.95 -14.22 -19.07
N VAL A 440 -14.92 -15.13 -19.09
CA VAL A 440 -14.83 -16.52 -18.56
C VAL A 440 -13.56 -17.24 -19.05
N ALA A 441 -13.28 -17.19 -20.35
CA ALA A 441 -12.12 -17.86 -20.95
C ALA A 441 -10.77 -17.28 -20.49
N GLN A 442 -10.72 -16.01 -20.07
CA GLN A 442 -9.50 -15.36 -19.57
C GLN A 442 -9.24 -15.78 -18.13
N LEU A 443 -10.26 -15.75 -17.27
CA LEU A 443 -10.16 -16.22 -15.88
C LEU A 443 -9.72 -17.69 -15.79
N MET A 444 -10.20 -18.55 -16.69
CA MET A 444 -9.75 -19.95 -16.80
C MET A 444 -8.26 -20.09 -17.18
N MET A 445 -7.71 -19.14 -17.94
CA MET A 445 -6.28 -19.11 -18.27
C MET A 445 -5.41 -18.56 -17.13
N ILE A 446 -5.96 -17.71 -16.25
CA ILE A 446 -5.26 -17.16 -15.08
C ILE A 446 -5.19 -18.19 -13.95
N ASP A 447 -6.34 -18.69 -13.50
CA ASP A 447 -6.43 -19.69 -12.43
C ASP A 447 -7.71 -20.53 -12.56
N CYS A 448 -7.59 -21.68 -13.21
CA CYS A 448 -8.70 -22.62 -13.37
C CYS A 448 -9.19 -23.24 -12.04
N LYS A 449 -8.44 -23.15 -10.93
CA LYS A 449 -8.85 -23.66 -9.61
C LYS A 449 -9.71 -22.66 -8.85
N ARG A 450 -9.50 -21.35 -9.02
CA ARG A 450 -10.38 -20.31 -8.45
C ARG A 450 -11.57 -19.98 -9.37
N ALA A 451 -11.36 -19.95 -10.69
CA ALA A 451 -12.43 -19.66 -11.65
C ALA A 451 -13.58 -20.69 -11.64
N VAL A 452 -13.26 -22.00 -11.58
CA VAL A 452 -14.27 -23.07 -11.66
C VAL A 452 -15.29 -23.04 -10.50
N PRO A 453 -14.89 -22.99 -9.21
CA PRO A 453 -15.82 -22.81 -8.10
C PRO A 453 -16.66 -21.54 -8.21
N LEU A 454 -16.06 -20.43 -8.64
CA LEU A 454 -16.73 -19.13 -8.78
C LEU A 454 -17.89 -19.22 -9.79
N PHE A 455 -17.67 -19.84 -10.95
CA PHE A 455 -18.72 -20.07 -11.96
C PHE A 455 -19.80 -21.06 -11.47
N ILE A 456 -19.47 -21.99 -10.58
CA ILE A 456 -20.40 -22.97 -10.00
C ILE A 456 -21.27 -22.33 -8.91
N GLN A 457 -20.76 -21.33 -8.20
CA GLN A 457 -21.54 -20.50 -7.27
C GLN A 457 -22.50 -19.57 -8.05
N HIS A 458 -22.00 -18.85 -9.06
CA HIS A 458 -22.75 -17.83 -9.80
C HIS A 458 -23.50 -18.38 -11.04
N ARG A 459 -24.08 -19.58 -10.92
CA ARG A 459 -24.77 -20.29 -12.02
C ARG A 459 -25.93 -19.53 -12.66
N ASP A 460 -26.62 -18.69 -11.90
CA ASP A 460 -27.74 -17.88 -12.40
C ASP A 460 -27.25 -16.71 -13.29
N LEU A 461 -26.02 -16.24 -13.06
CA LEU A 461 -25.37 -15.17 -13.84
C LEU A 461 -24.51 -15.74 -14.98
N ILE A 462 -23.97 -16.95 -14.84
CA ILE A 462 -23.05 -17.56 -15.80
C ILE A 462 -23.59 -18.94 -16.19
N SER A 463 -24.30 -19.01 -17.32
CA SER A 463 -24.88 -20.29 -17.76
C SER A 463 -23.78 -21.25 -18.24
N PRO A 464 -23.94 -22.58 -18.08
CA PRO A 464 -22.99 -23.55 -18.62
C PRO A 464 -22.79 -23.42 -20.15
N SER A 465 -23.81 -22.95 -20.88
CA SER A 465 -23.72 -22.67 -22.32
C SER A 465 -22.79 -21.50 -22.63
N ASP A 466 -22.79 -20.44 -21.82
CA ASP A 466 -21.89 -19.29 -21.97
C ASP A 466 -20.42 -19.73 -21.74
N VAL A 467 -20.17 -20.56 -20.71
CA VAL A 467 -18.85 -21.12 -20.43
C VAL A 467 -18.35 -22.01 -21.57
N VAL A 468 -19.18 -22.97 -22.03
CA VAL A 468 -18.80 -23.91 -23.09
C VAL A 468 -18.56 -23.18 -24.41
N SER A 469 -19.37 -22.17 -24.75
CA SER A 469 -19.23 -21.42 -26.00
C SER A 469 -17.98 -20.52 -26.00
N GLN A 470 -17.69 -19.82 -24.91
CA GLN A 470 -16.49 -18.99 -24.80
C GLN A 470 -15.19 -19.81 -24.79
N LEU A 471 -15.14 -20.93 -24.07
CA LEU A 471 -13.99 -21.83 -24.12
C LEU A 471 -13.77 -22.39 -25.54
N ARG A 472 -14.84 -22.77 -26.25
CA ARG A 472 -14.75 -23.19 -27.66
C ARG A 472 -14.27 -22.06 -28.58
N ALA A 473 -14.69 -20.81 -28.35
CA ALA A 473 -14.18 -19.65 -29.10
C ALA A 473 -12.68 -19.39 -28.81
N ALA A 474 -12.22 -19.65 -27.58
CA ALA A 474 -10.83 -19.55 -27.16
C ALA A 474 -9.92 -20.70 -27.61
N LYS A 475 -10.40 -21.62 -28.47
CA LYS A 475 -9.67 -22.81 -28.97
C LYS A 475 -8.26 -22.54 -29.51
N ASN A 476 -8.01 -21.36 -30.07
CA ASN A 476 -6.70 -21.00 -30.63
C ASN A 476 -5.72 -20.39 -29.60
N LYS A 477 -6.16 -20.21 -28.34
CA LYS A 477 -5.39 -19.55 -27.26
C LYS A 477 -5.10 -20.44 -26.05
N CYS A 478 -5.82 -21.56 -25.89
CA CYS A 478 -5.73 -22.41 -24.70
C CYS A 478 -6.14 -23.86 -24.99
N ASP A 479 -5.77 -24.78 -24.10
CA ASP A 479 -6.24 -26.17 -24.07
C ASP A 479 -7.70 -26.25 -23.59
N TYR A 480 -8.60 -25.65 -24.37
CA TYR A 480 -10.00 -25.47 -24.04
C TYR A 480 -10.72 -26.78 -23.70
N ARG A 481 -10.26 -27.93 -24.23
CA ARG A 481 -10.79 -29.26 -23.91
C ARG A 481 -10.48 -29.67 -22.46
N TYR A 482 -9.27 -29.39 -21.97
CA TYR A 482 -8.90 -29.65 -20.58
C TYR A 482 -9.65 -28.74 -19.61
N PHE A 483 -9.76 -27.44 -19.92
CA PHE A 483 -10.57 -26.51 -19.11
C PHE A 483 -12.06 -26.86 -19.12
N LEU A 484 -12.59 -27.29 -20.26
CA LEU A 484 -13.97 -27.76 -20.38
C LEU A 484 -14.21 -29.07 -19.61
N HIS A 485 -13.23 -29.99 -19.59
CA HIS A 485 -13.27 -31.18 -18.76
C HIS A 485 -13.34 -30.83 -17.27
N LEU A 486 -12.43 -29.98 -16.77
CA LEU A 486 -12.37 -29.58 -15.37
C LEU A 486 -13.67 -28.87 -14.92
N TYR A 487 -14.21 -27.97 -15.76
CA TYR A 487 -15.47 -27.29 -15.50
C TYR A 487 -16.66 -28.25 -15.50
N LEU A 488 -16.81 -29.13 -16.51
CA LEU A 488 -17.95 -30.05 -16.56
C LEU A 488 -17.90 -31.13 -15.47
N HIS A 489 -16.71 -31.59 -15.08
CA HIS A 489 -16.51 -32.54 -13.99
C HIS A 489 -17.01 -31.97 -12.65
N SER A 490 -16.49 -30.82 -12.24
CA SER A 490 -16.89 -30.11 -11.02
C SER A 490 -18.34 -29.61 -11.06
N LEU A 491 -18.84 -29.17 -12.23
CA LEU A 491 -20.25 -28.83 -12.43
C LEU A 491 -21.15 -30.04 -12.13
N PHE A 492 -20.74 -31.23 -12.57
CA PHE A 492 -21.45 -32.49 -12.34
C PHE A 492 -21.40 -32.93 -10.87
N GLU A 493 -20.25 -32.82 -10.19
CA GLU A 493 -20.16 -33.07 -8.74
C GLU A 493 -21.09 -32.15 -7.93
N ALA A 494 -21.14 -30.87 -8.29
CA ALA A 494 -21.99 -29.88 -7.61
C ALA A 494 -23.47 -29.93 -8.03
N ASN A 495 -23.83 -30.51 -9.19
CA ASN A 495 -25.20 -30.85 -9.58
C ASN A 495 -25.20 -31.77 -10.84
N PRO A 496 -25.54 -33.07 -10.71
CA PRO A 496 -25.58 -34.02 -11.83
C PRO A 496 -26.57 -33.67 -12.96
N HIS A 497 -27.46 -32.69 -12.77
CA HIS A 497 -28.42 -32.23 -13.77
C HIS A 497 -28.08 -30.87 -14.41
N ALA A 498 -27.06 -30.16 -13.93
CA ALA A 498 -26.67 -28.86 -14.50
C ALA A 498 -25.91 -28.99 -15.84
N GLY A 499 -25.28 -30.14 -16.09
CA GLY A 499 -24.49 -30.42 -17.30
C GLY A 499 -25.24 -31.12 -18.44
N ARG A 500 -26.56 -31.33 -18.32
CA ARG A 500 -27.37 -32.22 -19.18
C ARG A 500 -27.00 -32.21 -20.67
N ASP A 501 -27.07 -31.05 -21.31
CA ASP A 501 -26.86 -30.90 -22.75
C ASP A 501 -25.39 -31.11 -23.18
N PHE A 502 -24.48 -31.16 -22.22
CA PHE A 502 -23.04 -31.34 -22.40
C PHE A 502 -22.56 -32.74 -21.99
N HIS A 503 -23.41 -33.62 -21.47
CA HIS A 503 -23.00 -34.96 -21.04
C HIS A 503 -22.43 -35.81 -22.20
N ASP A 504 -22.94 -35.65 -23.42
CA ASP A 504 -22.34 -36.23 -24.64
C ASP A 504 -20.87 -35.80 -24.84
N MET A 505 -20.58 -34.50 -24.66
CA MET A 505 -19.21 -33.96 -24.72
C MET A 505 -18.38 -34.44 -23.53
N GLN A 506 -19.00 -34.57 -22.36
CA GLN A 506 -18.32 -34.97 -21.13
C GLN A 506 -17.83 -36.42 -21.19
N VAL A 507 -18.54 -37.33 -21.86
CA VAL A 507 -18.02 -38.69 -22.18
C VAL A 507 -16.76 -38.62 -23.03
N GLU A 508 -16.75 -37.81 -24.09
CA GLU A 508 -15.58 -37.62 -24.95
C GLU A 508 -14.35 -37.08 -24.19
N LEU A 509 -14.59 -36.22 -23.20
CA LEU A 509 -13.57 -35.58 -22.37
C LEU A 509 -13.05 -36.45 -21.23
N TYR A 510 -13.92 -37.19 -20.52
CA TYR A 510 -13.47 -38.20 -19.55
C TYR A 510 -12.62 -39.28 -20.23
N ALA A 511 -13.05 -39.78 -21.40
CA ALA A 511 -12.28 -40.73 -22.19
C ALA A 511 -10.92 -40.18 -22.69
N GLU A 512 -10.64 -38.89 -22.51
CA GLU A 512 -9.39 -38.23 -22.88
C GLU A 512 -8.51 -37.82 -21.70
N TYR A 513 -9.07 -37.27 -20.63
CA TYR A 513 -8.31 -36.70 -19.52
C TYR A 513 -8.39 -37.51 -18.22
N ASP A 514 -9.52 -38.16 -17.93
CA ASP A 514 -9.66 -39.08 -16.79
C ASP A 514 -10.64 -40.22 -17.07
N PRO A 515 -10.15 -41.35 -17.62
CA PRO A 515 -10.97 -42.53 -17.86
C PRO A 515 -11.54 -43.16 -16.59
N LYS A 516 -10.93 -42.95 -15.40
CA LYS A 516 -11.38 -43.61 -14.16
C LYS A 516 -12.72 -43.08 -13.68
N MET A 517 -12.98 -41.80 -13.90
CA MET A 517 -14.23 -41.13 -13.55
C MET A 517 -15.35 -41.35 -14.58
N LEU A 518 -15.05 -42.00 -15.72
CA LEU A 518 -16.04 -42.32 -16.75
C LEU A 518 -17.06 -43.35 -16.26
N LEU A 519 -16.65 -44.44 -15.59
CA LEU A 519 -17.61 -45.42 -15.03
C LEU A 519 -18.57 -44.82 -13.98
N PRO A 520 -18.11 -44.07 -12.96
CA PRO A 520 -18.99 -43.33 -12.04
C PRO A 520 -19.96 -42.38 -12.75
N PHE A 521 -19.49 -41.65 -13.76
CA PHE A 521 -20.31 -40.73 -14.55
C PHE A 521 -21.37 -41.46 -15.37
N LEU A 522 -21.01 -42.52 -16.10
CA LEU A 522 -21.93 -43.33 -16.89
C LEU A 522 -23.00 -43.99 -16.00
N ARG A 523 -22.63 -44.47 -14.81
CA ARG A 523 -23.59 -45.04 -13.84
C ARG A 523 -24.63 -44.01 -13.39
N SER A 524 -24.18 -42.81 -13.05
CA SER A 524 -25.00 -41.76 -12.43
C SER A 524 -25.78 -40.90 -13.44
N SER A 525 -25.26 -40.73 -14.66
CA SER A 525 -25.89 -39.96 -15.73
C SER A 525 -26.90 -40.80 -16.54
N GLN A 526 -27.90 -40.12 -17.10
CA GLN A 526 -28.93 -40.68 -17.98
C GLN A 526 -29.12 -39.87 -19.29
N HIS A 527 -28.30 -38.83 -19.50
CA HIS A 527 -28.53 -37.83 -20.56
C HIS A 527 -27.43 -37.84 -21.65
N TYR A 528 -26.79 -38.99 -21.88
CA TYR A 528 -25.78 -39.18 -22.92
C TYR A 528 -26.28 -40.21 -23.95
N THR A 529 -25.85 -40.08 -25.21
CA THR A 529 -26.19 -41.00 -26.30
C THR A 529 -25.34 -42.27 -26.21
N LEU A 530 -26.00 -43.42 -26.07
CA LEU A 530 -25.35 -44.71 -25.82
C LEU A 530 -24.45 -45.12 -26.99
N GLU A 531 -24.87 -44.85 -28.23
CA GLU A 531 -24.16 -45.21 -29.45
C GLU A 531 -22.83 -44.46 -29.58
N LYS A 532 -22.84 -43.14 -29.36
CA LYS A 532 -21.62 -42.32 -29.40
C LYS A 532 -20.69 -42.66 -28.25
N ALA A 533 -21.23 -42.88 -27.06
CA ALA A 533 -20.45 -43.29 -25.90
C ALA A 533 -19.77 -44.65 -26.16
N HIS A 534 -20.49 -45.61 -26.75
CA HIS A 534 -19.93 -46.89 -27.16
C HIS A 534 -18.82 -46.72 -28.21
N GLU A 535 -19.06 -45.95 -29.28
CA GLU A 535 -18.05 -45.64 -30.30
C GLU A 535 -16.76 -45.04 -29.70
N ILE A 536 -16.87 -44.10 -28.77
CA ILE A 536 -15.73 -43.45 -28.10
C ILE A 536 -14.96 -44.49 -27.26
N CYS A 537 -15.67 -45.31 -26.49
CA CYS A 537 -15.04 -46.33 -25.64
C CYS A 537 -14.39 -47.45 -26.47
N VAL A 538 -14.94 -47.82 -27.64
CA VAL A 538 -14.32 -48.76 -28.58
C VAL A 538 -13.07 -48.15 -29.23
N LYS A 539 -13.11 -46.88 -29.65
CA LYS A 539 -11.96 -46.18 -30.29
C LYS A 539 -10.76 -46.01 -29.34
N ARG A 540 -10.97 -46.04 -28.02
CA ARG A 540 -9.93 -45.92 -26.98
C ARG A 540 -9.71 -47.20 -26.16
N ASP A 541 -10.32 -48.31 -26.59
CA ASP A 541 -10.31 -49.63 -25.95
C ASP A 541 -10.63 -49.64 -24.43
N LEU A 542 -11.55 -48.77 -24.00
CA LEU A 542 -12.05 -48.67 -22.63
C LEU A 542 -13.06 -49.81 -22.35
N LEU A 543 -12.53 -50.97 -21.93
CA LEU A 543 -13.27 -52.24 -21.94
C LEU A 543 -14.41 -52.33 -20.92
N ARG A 544 -14.22 -51.85 -19.69
CA ARG A 544 -15.23 -51.97 -18.63
C ARG A 544 -16.40 -51.00 -18.89
N GLU A 545 -16.07 -49.85 -19.46
CA GLU A 545 -16.97 -48.82 -19.97
C GLU A 545 -17.78 -49.35 -21.18
N GLN A 546 -17.12 -50.01 -22.14
CA GLN A 546 -17.79 -50.71 -23.25
C GLN A 546 -18.85 -51.70 -22.75
N VAL A 547 -18.50 -52.54 -21.77
CA VAL A 547 -19.39 -53.56 -21.18
C VAL A 547 -20.59 -52.91 -20.48
N PHE A 548 -20.37 -51.88 -19.67
CA PHE A 548 -21.44 -51.15 -18.99
C PHE A 548 -22.42 -50.50 -19.98
N ILE A 549 -21.91 -49.89 -21.05
CA ILE A 549 -22.74 -49.27 -22.09
C ILE A 549 -23.50 -50.33 -22.89
N LEU A 550 -22.85 -51.41 -23.32
CA LEU A 550 -23.50 -52.50 -24.05
C LEU A 550 -24.62 -53.18 -23.24
N GLY A 551 -24.44 -53.32 -21.92
CA GLY A 551 -25.50 -53.75 -21.00
C GLY A 551 -26.71 -52.80 -21.02
N ARG A 552 -26.49 -51.48 -20.89
CA ARG A 552 -27.58 -50.49 -21.00
C ARG A 552 -28.21 -50.39 -22.40
N MET A 553 -27.51 -50.81 -23.46
CA MET A 553 -28.07 -50.93 -24.81
C MET A 553 -28.88 -52.22 -25.03
N GLY A 554 -28.94 -53.14 -24.06
CA GLY A 554 -29.56 -54.46 -24.22
C GLY A 554 -28.71 -55.45 -25.06
N ASN A 555 -27.53 -55.05 -25.52
CA ASN A 555 -26.61 -55.87 -26.31
C ASN A 555 -25.78 -56.80 -25.41
N ALA A 556 -26.41 -57.44 -24.43
CA ALA A 556 -25.73 -58.16 -23.35
C ALA A 556 -24.87 -59.34 -23.86
N LYS A 557 -25.27 -60.02 -24.94
CA LYS A 557 -24.46 -61.08 -25.57
C LYS A 557 -23.15 -60.54 -26.19
N GLN A 558 -23.15 -59.29 -26.68
CA GLN A 558 -21.92 -58.61 -27.13
C GLN A 558 -21.09 -58.09 -25.95
N ALA A 559 -21.74 -57.58 -24.89
CA ALA A 559 -21.06 -57.19 -23.65
C ALA A 559 -20.27 -58.38 -23.07
N LEU A 560 -20.95 -59.52 -22.90
CA LEU A 560 -20.39 -60.77 -22.41
C LEU A 560 -19.20 -61.24 -23.26
N ALA A 561 -19.32 -61.17 -24.60
CA ALA A 561 -18.22 -61.48 -25.50
C ALA A 561 -17.03 -60.52 -25.36
N VAL A 562 -17.23 -59.24 -25.03
CA VAL A 562 -16.14 -58.29 -24.72
C VAL A 562 -15.46 -58.67 -23.39
N ILE A 563 -16.21 -59.03 -22.35
CA ILE A 563 -15.62 -59.47 -21.08
C ILE A 563 -14.76 -60.72 -21.31
N ILE A 564 -15.36 -61.78 -21.89
CA ILE A 564 -14.71 -63.09 -21.99
C ILE A 564 -13.52 -63.07 -22.96
N ASN A 565 -13.59 -62.29 -24.05
CA ASN A 565 -12.56 -62.32 -25.09
C ASN A 565 -11.50 -61.21 -24.98
N LYS A 566 -11.83 -60.03 -24.41
CA LYS A 566 -10.86 -58.92 -24.24
C LYS A 566 -10.40 -58.70 -22.79
N LEU A 567 -11.31 -58.65 -21.81
CA LEU A 567 -10.92 -58.44 -20.40
C LEU A 567 -10.28 -59.70 -19.81
N GLY A 568 -10.84 -60.88 -20.07
CA GLY A 568 -10.42 -62.15 -19.47
C GLY A 568 -10.84 -62.31 -18.00
N ASP A 569 -11.44 -61.28 -17.40
CA ASP A 569 -11.99 -61.31 -16.04
C ASP A 569 -13.26 -62.16 -16.00
N ILE A 570 -13.27 -63.19 -15.17
CA ILE A 570 -14.38 -64.14 -15.04
C ILE A 570 -15.35 -63.69 -13.94
N GLU A 571 -14.86 -62.94 -12.95
CA GLU A 571 -15.63 -62.50 -11.80
C GLU A 571 -16.55 -61.33 -12.21
N GLU A 572 -16.03 -60.38 -13.01
CA GLU A 572 -16.84 -59.33 -13.65
C GLU A 572 -17.83 -59.91 -14.69
N ALA A 573 -17.53 -61.05 -15.32
CA ALA A 573 -18.48 -61.74 -16.21
C ALA A 573 -19.65 -62.37 -15.44
N ILE A 574 -19.37 -63.00 -14.30
CA ILE A 574 -20.38 -63.63 -13.43
C ILE A 574 -21.24 -62.57 -12.74
N GLU A 575 -20.64 -61.48 -12.25
CA GLU A 575 -21.37 -60.33 -11.70
C GLU A 575 -22.29 -59.73 -12.79
N PHE A 576 -21.78 -59.47 -14.00
CA PHE A 576 -22.57 -58.92 -15.09
C PHE A 576 -23.78 -59.79 -15.44
N VAL A 577 -23.61 -61.10 -15.66
CA VAL A 577 -24.73 -61.99 -15.99
C VAL A 577 -25.71 -62.13 -14.83
N SER A 578 -25.22 -62.22 -13.59
CA SER A 578 -26.06 -62.24 -12.39
C SER A 578 -26.89 -60.96 -12.21
N MET A 579 -26.44 -59.81 -12.73
CA MET A 579 -27.19 -58.55 -12.71
C MET A 579 -28.23 -58.41 -13.84
N GLN A 580 -28.10 -59.17 -14.94
CA GLN A 580 -29.06 -59.10 -16.06
C GLN A 580 -30.29 -59.99 -15.86
N HIS A 581 -30.20 -61.03 -15.03
CA HIS A 581 -31.28 -62.00 -14.78
C HIS A 581 -31.82 -62.70 -16.06
N ASP A 582 -30.94 -63.00 -17.01
CA ASP A 582 -31.27 -63.68 -18.28
C ASP A 582 -30.56 -65.05 -18.36
N ASP A 583 -31.34 -66.13 -18.41
CA ASP A 583 -30.86 -67.50 -18.49
C ASP A 583 -30.13 -67.81 -19.82
N GLU A 584 -30.46 -67.11 -20.91
CA GLU A 584 -29.73 -67.27 -22.19
C GLU A 584 -28.29 -66.72 -22.09
N LEU A 585 -28.03 -65.76 -21.21
CA LEU A 585 -26.67 -65.25 -20.95
C LEU A 585 -25.85 -66.22 -20.09
N TRP A 586 -26.48 -66.97 -19.17
CA TRP A 586 -25.78 -68.04 -18.45
C TRP A 586 -25.35 -69.17 -19.39
N GLU A 587 -26.22 -69.59 -20.31
CA GLU A 587 -25.82 -70.56 -21.34
C GLU A 587 -24.69 -70.02 -22.22
N GLU A 588 -24.73 -68.75 -22.64
CA GLU A 588 -23.71 -68.14 -23.49
C GLU A 588 -22.36 -67.97 -22.76
N LEU A 589 -22.39 -67.61 -21.47
CA LEU A 589 -21.20 -67.58 -20.61
C LEU A 589 -20.56 -68.97 -20.53
N ILE A 590 -21.35 -70.01 -20.29
CA ILE A 590 -20.85 -71.40 -20.26
C ILE A 590 -20.25 -71.79 -21.63
N LYS A 591 -20.97 -71.56 -22.73
CA LYS A 591 -20.50 -71.88 -24.10
C LYS A 591 -19.19 -71.18 -24.43
N GLN A 592 -19.01 -69.91 -24.05
CA GLN A 592 -17.77 -69.19 -24.30
C GLN A 592 -16.63 -69.61 -23.35
N CYS A 593 -16.91 -69.80 -22.05
CA CYS A 593 -15.91 -70.28 -21.08
C CYS A 593 -15.40 -71.70 -21.37
N LEU A 594 -16.22 -72.60 -21.94
CA LEU A 594 -15.77 -73.95 -22.34
C LEU A 594 -14.63 -73.93 -23.38
N ASN A 595 -14.45 -72.84 -24.13
CA ASN A 595 -13.32 -72.66 -25.05
C ASN A 595 -12.02 -72.22 -24.35
N LYS A 596 -12.05 -71.94 -23.04
CA LYS A 596 -10.91 -71.44 -22.25
C LYS A 596 -10.81 -72.18 -20.89
N PRO A 597 -10.03 -73.28 -20.79
CA PRO A 597 -10.05 -74.17 -19.62
C PRO A 597 -9.72 -73.52 -18.27
N GLU A 598 -8.93 -72.44 -18.28
CA GLU A 598 -8.61 -71.66 -17.08
C GLU A 598 -9.85 -70.99 -16.46
N MET A 599 -10.78 -70.52 -17.31
CA MET A 599 -12.00 -69.82 -16.92
C MET A 599 -13.04 -70.77 -16.30
N VAL A 600 -13.18 -71.99 -16.84
CA VAL A 600 -14.13 -73.01 -16.35
C VAL A 600 -13.95 -73.30 -14.86
N GLY A 601 -12.69 -73.33 -14.39
CA GLY A 601 -12.39 -73.56 -12.99
C GLY A 601 -12.75 -72.39 -12.06
N VAL A 602 -12.69 -71.15 -12.53
CA VAL A 602 -13.14 -69.96 -11.75
C VAL A 602 -14.66 -69.85 -11.76
N LEU A 603 -15.31 -70.18 -12.87
CA LEU A 603 -16.77 -70.29 -12.95
C LEU A 603 -17.30 -71.27 -11.90
N LEU A 604 -16.69 -72.46 -11.79
CA LEU A 604 -17.04 -73.44 -10.75
C LEU A 604 -16.81 -72.94 -9.31
N GLU A 605 -15.95 -71.95 -9.07
CA GLU A 605 -15.69 -71.42 -7.73
C GLU A 605 -16.69 -70.36 -7.24
N HIS A 606 -17.48 -69.77 -8.15
CA HIS A 606 -18.37 -68.62 -7.90
C HIS A 606 -19.85 -68.89 -8.20
N THR A 607 -20.22 -70.13 -8.52
CA THR A 607 -21.62 -70.53 -8.83
C THR A 607 -22.50 -70.75 -7.61
N VAL A 608 -21.94 -70.70 -6.39
CA VAL A 608 -22.65 -70.96 -5.13
C VAL A 608 -23.79 -69.96 -4.92
N GLY A 609 -25.02 -70.42 -5.18
CA GLY A 609 -26.27 -69.68 -4.96
C GLY A 609 -27.08 -69.40 -6.23
N ASN A 610 -26.43 -69.23 -7.39
CA ASN A 610 -27.08 -68.77 -8.63
C ASN A 610 -27.22 -69.84 -9.72
N LEU A 611 -26.37 -70.87 -9.75
CA LEU A 611 -26.44 -71.97 -10.72
C LEU A 611 -26.21 -73.32 -10.04
N ASP A 612 -26.80 -74.38 -10.58
CA ASP A 612 -26.52 -75.76 -10.16
C ASP A 612 -25.11 -76.19 -10.64
N PRO A 613 -24.16 -76.50 -9.74
CA PRO A 613 -22.85 -77.00 -10.14
C PRO A 613 -22.91 -78.28 -10.99
N LEU A 614 -23.95 -79.11 -10.84
CA LEU A 614 -24.14 -80.33 -11.63
C LEU A 614 -24.39 -80.02 -13.11
N TYR A 615 -25.12 -78.94 -13.41
CA TYR A 615 -25.39 -78.52 -14.80
C TYR A 615 -24.09 -78.16 -15.54
N ILE A 616 -23.19 -77.42 -14.87
CA ILE A 616 -21.90 -77.02 -15.44
C ILE A 616 -20.98 -78.23 -15.61
N VAL A 617 -20.88 -79.10 -14.60
CA VAL A 617 -20.08 -80.34 -14.68
C VAL A 617 -20.53 -81.24 -15.84
N ASN A 618 -21.83 -81.34 -16.09
CA ASN A 618 -22.39 -82.13 -17.19
C ASN A 618 -22.12 -81.53 -18.59
N MET A 619 -21.73 -80.25 -18.71
CA MET A 619 -21.36 -79.61 -19.97
C MET A 619 -19.86 -79.65 -20.30
N VAL A 620 -18.99 -80.04 -19.36
CA VAL A 620 -17.53 -80.07 -19.60
C VAL A 620 -17.16 -81.21 -20.58
N PRO A 621 -16.46 -80.93 -21.70
CA PRO A 621 -15.98 -81.97 -22.61
C PRO A 621 -15.01 -82.95 -21.94
N ASN A 622 -15.25 -84.25 -22.15
CA ASN A 622 -14.37 -85.31 -21.67
C ASN A 622 -12.93 -85.13 -22.22
N GLY A 623 -11.97 -84.89 -21.33
CA GLY A 623 -10.56 -84.66 -21.66
C GLY A 623 -10.07 -83.22 -21.52
N LEU A 624 -10.92 -82.27 -21.10
CA LEU A 624 -10.49 -80.91 -20.80
C LEU A 624 -9.69 -80.83 -19.49
N GLU A 625 -8.42 -80.42 -19.54
CA GLU A 625 -7.59 -80.22 -18.35
C GLU A 625 -7.95 -78.90 -17.63
N ILE A 626 -8.73 -78.97 -16.55
CA ILE A 626 -9.11 -77.81 -15.73
C ILE A 626 -8.12 -77.60 -14.58
N PRO A 627 -7.41 -76.45 -14.50
CA PRO A 627 -6.48 -76.17 -13.41
C PRO A 627 -7.14 -76.19 -12.03
N ARG A 628 -6.49 -76.90 -11.07
CA ARG A 628 -6.89 -77.02 -9.65
C ARG A 628 -8.31 -77.55 -9.39
N LEU A 629 -8.91 -78.30 -10.34
CA LEU A 629 -10.28 -78.82 -10.23
C LEU A 629 -10.57 -79.54 -8.89
N ARG A 630 -9.61 -80.30 -8.34
CA ARG A 630 -9.76 -80.98 -7.04
C ARG A 630 -10.05 -80.00 -5.89
N ASP A 631 -9.23 -78.96 -5.74
CA ASP A 631 -9.35 -77.98 -4.67
C ASP A 631 -10.68 -77.24 -4.78
N ARG A 632 -11.07 -76.93 -6.02
CA ARG A 632 -12.29 -76.21 -6.39
C ARG A 632 -13.55 -77.02 -6.06
N LEU A 633 -13.56 -78.31 -6.41
CA LEU A 633 -14.65 -79.22 -6.02
C LEU A 633 -14.76 -79.40 -4.51
N VAL A 634 -13.63 -79.44 -3.77
CA VAL A 634 -13.66 -79.49 -2.30
C VAL A 634 -14.29 -78.22 -1.73
N LYS A 635 -13.92 -77.03 -2.23
CA LYS A 635 -14.50 -75.73 -1.85
C LYS A 635 -16.02 -75.71 -2.04
N ILE A 636 -16.52 -76.06 -3.24
CA ILE A 636 -17.97 -76.10 -3.52
C ILE A 636 -18.71 -77.00 -2.52
N ILE A 637 -18.13 -78.17 -2.19
CA ILE A 637 -18.73 -79.14 -1.26
C ILE A 637 -18.68 -78.64 0.19
N THR A 638 -17.64 -77.91 0.62
CA THR A 638 -17.63 -77.27 1.94
C THR A 638 -18.63 -76.13 2.01
N ASP A 639 -18.67 -75.28 1.00
CA ASP A 639 -19.46 -74.05 0.98
C ASP A 639 -20.96 -74.41 1.01
N TYR A 640 -21.40 -75.35 0.16
CA TYR A 640 -22.79 -75.85 0.17
C TYR A 640 -23.18 -76.53 1.50
N ARG A 641 -22.23 -77.19 2.20
CA ARG A 641 -22.47 -77.72 3.55
C ARG A 641 -22.62 -76.60 4.58
N THR A 642 -21.78 -75.56 4.51
CA THR A 642 -21.91 -74.40 5.42
C THR A 642 -23.22 -73.64 5.17
N GLU A 643 -23.63 -73.46 3.92
CA GLU A 643 -24.91 -72.84 3.57
C GLU A 643 -26.09 -73.67 4.10
N THR A 644 -26.06 -75.00 3.89
CA THR A 644 -27.09 -75.91 4.43
C THR A 644 -27.17 -75.83 5.96
N SER A 645 -26.02 -75.72 6.64
CA SER A 645 -25.96 -75.60 8.10
C SER A 645 -26.44 -74.22 8.60
N LEU A 646 -26.10 -73.14 7.89
CA LEU A 646 -26.59 -71.78 8.18
C LEU A 646 -28.10 -71.69 7.99
N ARG A 647 -28.62 -72.23 6.89
CA ARG A 647 -30.07 -72.33 6.63
C ARG A 647 -30.81 -73.12 7.73
N HIS A 648 -30.16 -74.11 8.36
CA HIS A 648 -30.71 -74.80 9.54
C HIS A 648 -30.67 -73.90 10.79
N GLY A 649 -29.50 -73.37 11.15
CA GLY A 649 -29.33 -72.53 12.35
C GLY A 649 -30.23 -71.29 12.36
N CYS A 650 -30.34 -70.58 11.24
CA CYS A 650 -31.25 -69.43 11.12
C CYS A 650 -32.73 -69.82 11.26
N ASN A 651 -33.12 -71.03 10.81
CA ASN A 651 -34.47 -71.55 10.96
C ASN A 651 -34.77 -71.92 12.42
N ASP A 652 -33.80 -72.47 13.15
CA ASP A 652 -33.93 -72.78 14.58
C ASP A 652 -33.94 -71.53 15.47
N ILE A 653 -33.14 -70.50 15.15
CA ILE A 653 -33.21 -69.18 15.78
C ILE A 653 -34.59 -68.53 15.52
N LEU A 654 -35.09 -68.54 14.28
CA LEU A 654 -36.42 -68.00 13.95
C LEU A 654 -37.56 -68.71 14.70
N LYS A 655 -37.45 -70.01 14.97
CA LYS A 655 -38.40 -70.74 15.84
C LYS A 655 -38.33 -70.22 17.28
N ALA A 656 -37.12 -70.08 17.83
CA ALA A 656 -36.90 -69.59 19.19
C ALA A 656 -37.40 -68.15 19.37
N ASP A 657 -37.10 -67.26 18.43
CA ASP A 657 -37.56 -65.86 18.46
C ASP A 657 -39.09 -65.76 18.34
N CYS A 658 -39.74 -66.56 17.49
CA CYS A 658 -41.20 -66.65 17.44
C CYS A 658 -41.80 -67.04 18.81
N VAL A 659 -41.17 -67.96 19.54
CA VAL A 659 -41.60 -68.37 20.90
C VAL A 659 -41.33 -67.26 21.93
N ASN A 660 -40.16 -66.61 21.88
CA ASN A 660 -39.81 -65.51 22.78
C ASN A 660 -40.73 -64.29 22.60
N LEU A 661 -41.05 -63.93 21.34
CA LEU A 661 -42.01 -62.88 21.00
C LEU A 661 -43.42 -63.23 21.49
N LEU A 662 -43.86 -64.49 21.36
CA LEU A 662 -45.14 -64.96 21.89
C LEU A 662 -45.21 -64.83 23.43
N ILE A 663 -44.13 -65.20 24.13
CA ILE A 663 -44.02 -65.07 25.59
C ILE A 663 -44.01 -63.60 26.02
N LYS A 664 -43.29 -62.72 25.31
CA LYS A 664 -43.27 -61.28 25.57
C LYS A 664 -44.66 -60.66 25.37
N TYR A 665 -45.31 -60.96 24.24
CA TYR A 665 -46.68 -60.51 23.96
C TYR A 665 -47.68 -60.99 25.03
N TYR A 666 -47.56 -62.24 25.50
CA TYR A 666 -48.39 -62.76 26.59
C TYR A 666 -48.15 -62.05 27.94
N LYS A 667 -46.90 -61.66 28.25
CA LYS A 667 -46.56 -60.85 29.43
C LYS A 667 -47.13 -59.43 29.32
N GLU A 668 -47.07 -58.81 28.14
CA GLU A 668 -47.56 -57.46 27.88
C GLU A 668 -49.10 -57.39 27.89
N ALA A 669 -49.79 -58.31 27.21
CA ALA A 669 -51.26 -58.39 27.16
C ALA A 669 -51.91 -58.67 28.54
N ARG A 670 -51.11 -59.07 29.55
CA ARG A 670 -51.55 -59.26 30.94
C ARG A 670 -51.40 -58.03 31.82
N ARG A 671 -50.76 -56.95 31.36
CA ARG A 671 -50.62 -55.68 32.10
C ARG A 671 -51.90 -54.85 31.99
N ALA A 672 -52.16 -54.05 33.02
CA ALA A 672 -53.09 -52.93 32.93
C ALA A 672 -52.39 -51.73 32.30
N ILE A 673 -53.15 -50.87 31.61
CA ILE A 673 -52.72 -49.51 31.26
C ILE A 673 -53.52 -48.57 32.16
N CYS A 674 -52.84 -47.79 33.00
CA CYS A 674 -53.47 -46.68 33.71
C CYS A 674 -53.55 -45.47 32.77
N LEU A 675 -54.68 -44.78 32.83
CA LEU A 675 -54.95 -43.51 32.17
C LEU A 675 -55.35 -42.51 33.27
N SER A 676 -54.35 -41.87 33.88
CA SER A 676 -54.52 -40.66 34.68
C SER A 676 -54.45 -39.43 33.78
N ASN A 677 -54.98 -38.30 34.25
CA ASN A 677 -55.16 -37.08 33.44
C ASN A 677 -54.27 -35.93 33.94
N GLU A 678 -53.02 -36.26 34.30
CA GLU A 678 -52.00 -35.33 34.80
C GLU A 678 -50.88 -35.15 33.76
N GLU A 679 -50.53 -33.89 33.47
CA GLU A 679 -49.41 -33.55 32.59
C GLU A 679 -48.09 -33.53 33.39
N ASP A 680 -47.05 -34.18 32.88
CA ASP A 680 -45.72 -34.44 33.48
C ASP A 680 -45.21 -33.48 34.59
N GLU A 681 -45.27 -33.91 35.86
CA GLU A 681 -44.29 -33.50 36.89
C GLU A 681 -43.86 -34.69 37.77
N PHE A 682 -42.66 -35.25 37.54
CA PHE A 682 -41.50 -34.96 38.40
C PHE A 682 -40.18 -35.59 37.89
N ARG A 683 -39.26 -34.75 37.39
CA ARG A 683 -37.86 -35.12 37.15
C ARG A 683 -37.04 -35.01 38.45
N THR A 684 -36.94 -36.09 39.25
CA THR A 684 -36.03 -36.12 40.41
C THR A 684 -35.26 -37.43 40.60
N LYS A 685 -34.26 -37.66 39.74
CA LYS A 685 -32.87 -37.92 40.18
C LYS A 685 -31.89 -37.56 39.04
N ARG A 686 -30.62 -37.36 39.39
CA ARG A 686 -29.67 -36.54 38.64
C ARG A 686 -28.46 -37.35 38.14
N ASP A 687 -27.81 -36.77 37.13
CA ASP A 687 -26.38 -36.88 36.84
C ASP A 687 -25.77 -38.17 36.25
N ASN A 688 -25.59 -38.11 34.93
CA ASN A 688 -24.26 -37.89 34.30
C ASN A 688 -23.38 -39.10 33.94
N LYS A 689 -23.38 -39.45 32.63
CA LYS A 689 -22.18 -39.29 31.78
C LYS A 689 -22.48 -39.32 30.27
N ASN A 690 -21.77 -38.49 29.52
CA ASN A 690 -21.85 -38.43 28.06
C ASN A 690 -21.10 -39.59 27.38
N ARG A 691 -21.71 -40.20 26.35
CA ARG A 691 -21.02 -40.33 25.05
C ARG A 691 -21.99 -40.45 23.87
N SER A 692 -21.50 -40.01 22.72
CA SER A 692 -22.25 -39.76 21.48
C SER A 692 -22.39 -40.98 20.58
N SER A 693 -23.58 -41.18 20.00
CA SER A 693 -23.74 -41.66 18.62
C SER A 693 -25.14 -41.31 18.09
N GLN A 694 -25.25 -40.99 16.80
CA GLN A 694 -26.54 -40.79 16.13
C GLN A 694 -27.15 -42.16 15.78
N PHE A 695 -28.43 -42.39 16.06
CA PHE A 695 -29.23 -43.38 15.33
C PHE A 695 -30.68 -42.92 15.17
N ALA A 696 -31.18 -43.11 13.94
CA ALA A 696 -32.42 -42.60 13.35
C ALA A 696 -33.65 -42.45 14.26
N GLU A 697 -34.34 -41.32 14.11
CA GLU A 697 -35.79 -41.24 14.33
C GLU A 697 -36.50 -42.21 13.38
N ARG A 698 -36.80 -43.42 13.88
CA ARG A 698 -37.66 -44.37 13.17
C ARG A 698 -39.07 -44.24 13.71
N SER A 699 -39.86 -43.37 13.08
CA SER A 699 -41.25 -43.12 13.45
C SER A 699 -42.04 -44.43 13.52
N MET A 700 -42.48 -44.79 14.73
CA MET A 700 -43.33 -45.96 14.95
C MET A 700 -44.72 -45.68 14.38
N SER A 701 -44.91 -46.07 13.12
CA SER A 701 -46.23 -46.10 12.48
C SER A 701 -47.17 -46.97 13.31
N ILE A 702 -48.10 -46.33 14.01
CA ILE A 702 -49.20 -47.00 14.71
C ILE A 702 -50.10 -47.62 13.64
N ARG A 703 -49.82 -48.88 13.29
CA ARG A 703 -50.71 -49.71 12.48
C ARG A 703 -51.90 -50.10 13.35
N THR A 704 -52.93 -49.27 13.33
CA THR A 704 -54.23 -49.52 13.97
C THR A 704 -54.86 -50.77 13.34
N MET A 705 -54.62 -51.94 13.92
CA MET A 705 -55.33 -53.16 13.54
C MET A 705 -56.80 -53.02 13.96
N GLU A 706 -57.71 -52.92 12.98
CA GLU A 706 -59.15 -53.00 13.21
C GLU A 706 -59.57 -54.40 13.69
N VAL A 707 -59.39 -54.69 14.99
CA VAL A 707 -59.95 -55.88 15.62
C VAL A 707 -61.46 -55.70 15.74
N LYS A 708 -62.19 -56.10 14.68
CA LYS A 708 -63.66 -56.07 14.57
C LYS A 708 -64.33 -57.06 15.53
N SER A 709 -64.25 -56.77 16.82
CA SER A 709 -64.90 -57.51 17.90
C SER A 709 -66.16 -56.77 18.37
N LYS A 710 -67.34 -57.35 18.08
CA LYS A 710 -68.61 -56.88 18.64
C LYS A 710 -68.70 -57.25 20.12
N VAL A 711 -68.31 -56.35 21.01
CA VAL A 711 -68.58 -56.49 22.46
C VAL A 711 -69.26 -55.22 22.97
N ARG A 712 -70.36 -55.37 23.71
CA ARG A 712 -71.02 -54.26 24.43
C ARG A 712 -70.25 -53.93 25.73
N GLY A 713 -68.98 -53.55 25.60
CA GLY A 713 -68.26 -52.88 26.68
C GLY A 713 -68.74 -51.44 26.77
N GLY A 714 -69.47 -51.08 27.83
CA GLY A 714 -69.91 -49.70 28.03
C GLY A 714 -68.73 -48.79 28.38
N THR A 715 -68.89 -47.48 28.17
CA THR A 715 -67.96 -46.42 28.62
C THR A 715 -68.04 -46.23 30.15
N ARG A 716 -68.01 -47.33 30.91
CA ARG A 716 -68.38 -47.43 32.32
C ARG A 716 -67.44 -48.36 33.08
N CYS A 717 -67.17 -48.06 34.34
CA CYS A 717 -66.40 -48.93 35.22
C CYS A 717 -67.07 -50.30 35.40
N CYS A 718 -66.32 -51.38 35.23
CA CYS A 718 -66.80 -52.76 35.38
C CYS A 718 -67.18 -53.18 36.81
N MET A 719 -67.02 -52.31 37.82
CA MET A 719 -67.39 -52.56 39.23
C MET A 719 -68.58 -51.71 39.70
N CYS A 720 -68.54 -50.38 39.53
CA CYS A 720 -69.65 -49.51 39.94
C CYS A 720 -70.69 -49.24 38.83
N PHE A 721 -70.37 -49.57 37.57
CA PHE A 721 -71.19 -49.32 36.37
C PHE A 721 -71.43 -47.84 36.03
N ASP A 722 -70.83 -46.89 36.75
CA ASP A 722 -70.86 -45.46 36.41
C ASP A 722 -70.00 -45.14 35.18
N PRO A 723 -70.37 -44.12 34.37
CA PRO A 723 -69.63 -43.74 33.19
C PRO A 723 -68.29 -43.06 33.53
N PHE A 724 -67.27 -43.32 32.72
CA PHE A 724 -65.99 -42.63 32.79
C PHE A 724 -66.16 -41.15 32.42
N ALA A 725 -66.08 -40.26 33.40
CA ALA A 725 -65.96 -38.82 33.17
C ALA A 725 -64.53 -38.48 32.74
N ILE A 726 -64.36 -37.55 31.80
CA ILE A 726 -63.06 -37.23 31.17
C ILE A 726 -62.24 -36.25 32.04
N HIS A 727 -62.66 -36.00 33.28
CA HIS A 727 -62.02 -35.07 34.21
C HIS A 727 -61.85 -35.78 35.56
N ASP A 728 -60.63 -35.69 36.10
CA ASP A 728 -60.22 -35.98 37.48
C ASP A 728 -60.47 -37.42 38.01
N VAL A 729 -60.45 -38.44 37.13
CA VAL A 729 -60.51 -39.86 37.55
C VAL A 729 -59.53 -40.73 36.75
N SER A 730 -58.56 -41.35 37.43
CA SER A 730 -57.67 -42.37 36.84
C SER A 730 -58.43 -43.65 36.46
N ILE A 731 -58.13 -44.20 35.28
CA ILE A 731 -58.81 -45.39 34.72
C ILE A 731 -57.80 -46.48 34.36
N TYR A 732 -57.96 -47.69 34.89
CA TYR A 732 -57.20 -48.87 34.45
C TYR A 732 -57.95 -49.63 33.37
N VAL A 733 -57.34 -49.78 32.20
CA VAL A 733 -57.86 -50.55 31.06
C VAL A 733 -56.99 -51.78 30.81
N PHE A 734 -57.62 -52.92 30.56
CA PHE A 734 -56.94 -54.19 30.23
C PHE A 734 -57.17 -54.59 28.77
N PHE A 735 -56.25 -55.38 28.21
CA PHE A 735 -56.32 -55.88 26.82
C PHE A 735 -57.60 -56.71 26.53
N CYS A 736 -58.27 -57.23 27.56
CA CYS A 736 -59.58 -57.88 27.48
C CYS A 736 -60.77 -56.92 27.37
N CYS A 737 -60.54 -55.62 27.11
CA CYS A 737 -61.54 -54.56 27.03
C CYS A 737 -62.39 -54.33 28.30
N HIS A 738 -61.89 -54.76 29.46
CA HIS A 738 -62.46 -54.38 30.76
C HIS A 738 -61.73 -53.16 31.32
N ALA A 739 -62.48 -52.23 31.91
CA ALA A 739 -61.96 -50.97 32.42
C ALA A 739 -62.56 -50.65 33.80
N TYR A 740 -61.77 -50.00 34.66
CA TYR A 740 -62.11 -49.73 36.06
C TYR A 740 -61.62 -48.34 36.48
N HIS A 741 -62.36 -47.63 37.33
CA HIS A 741 -61.77 -46.51 38.08
C HIS A 741 -60.68 -47.04 39.01
N GLU A 742 -59.62 -46.27 39.23
CA GLU A 742 -58.53 -46.60 40.15
C GLU A 742 -59.04 -46.97 41.55
N THR A 743 -59.86 -46.11 42.15
CA THR A 743 -60.49 -46.35 43.46
C THR A 743 -61.25 -47.69 43.49
N CYS A 744 -62.19 -47.89 42.56
CA CYS A 744 -62.98 -49.13 42.49
C CYS A 744 -62.16 -50.41 42.23
N LEU A 745 -60.93 -50.29 41.72
CA LEU A 745 -60.02 -51.41 41.50
C LEU A 745 -59.15 -51.67 42.74
N MET A 746 -58.60 -50.62 43.36
CA MET A 746 -57.79 -50.73 44.57
C MET A 746 -58.63 -51.12 45.80
N ASP A 747 -59.82 -50.52 46.01
CA ASP A 747 -60.77 -50.89 47.07
C ASP A 747 -61.09 -52.40 47.05
N SER A 748 -61.18 -52.97 45.84
CA SER A 748 -61.44 -54.39 45.64
C SER A 748 -60.22 -55.26 45.97
N ILE A 749 -59.02 -54.80 45.61
CA ILE A 749 -57.75 -55.45 45.96
C ILE A 749 -57.57 -55.46 47.49
N ASP A 750 -57.79 -54.33 48.16
CA ASP A 750 -57.72 -54.22 49.63
C ASP A 750 -58.79 -55.06 50.33
N SER A 751 -60.00 -55.14 49.78
CA SER A 751 -61.06 -56.04 50.29
C SER A 751 -60.71 -57.54 50.12
N ILE A 752 -59.91 -57.90 49.12
CA ILE A 752 -59.40 -59.25 48.90
C ILE A 752 -58.23 -59.56 49.84
N ILE A 753 -57.29 -58.61 50.02
CA ILE A 753 -56.15 -58.74 50.93
C ILE A 753 -56.63 -58.84 52.39
N SER A 754 -57.58 -57.98 52.79
CA SER A 754 -58.17 -57.96 54.14
C SER A 754 -58.88 -59.26 54.54
N LYS A 755 -59.24 -60.12 53.57
CA LYS A 755 -59.87 -61.43 53.81
C LYS A 755 -58.87 -62.59 53.96
N LYS A 756 -57.55 -62.33 53.92
CA LYS A 756 -56.51 -63.38 53.98
C LYS A 756 -55.45 -63.16 55.07
N LYS A 757 -55.80 -63.41 56.33
CA LYS A 757 -54.85 -63.72 57.43
C LYS A 757 -55.59 -64.27 58.66
N PRO A 758 -55.02 -65.22 59.43
CA PRO A 758 -54.49 -66.49 58.92
C PRO A 758 -54.93 -67.71 59.77
N ALA A 759 -54.74 -68.92 59.23
CA ALA A 759 -54.68 -70.15 60.03
C ALA A 759 -53.59 -71.10 59.46
N ALA A 760 -52.66 -71.52 60.31
CA ALA A 760 -51.65 -72.56 60.04
C ALA A 760 -52.21 -73.94 60.47
N PRO A 761 -51.62 -75.14 60.18
CA PRO A 761 -50.17 -75.43 60.30
C PRO A 761 -49.55 -76.52 59.37
N THR A 762 -48.27 -76.85 59.64
CA THR A 762 -47.52 -78.12 59.33
C THR A 762 -47.16 -78.43 57.86
N ARG A 763 -45.85 -78.64 57.51
CA ARG A 763 -45.01 -79.89 57.58
C ARG A 763 -45.55 -81.02 56.68
N THR A 764 -44.76 -81.79 55.90
CA THR A 764 -43.32 -82.18 55.89
C THR A 764 -42.69 -81.94 54.48
N GLN A 765 -41.36 -81.88 54.24
CA GLN A 765 -40.30 -82.91 54.34
C GLN A 765 -40.68 -84.23 53.59
N ASP A 766 -39.91 -84.82 52.65
CA ASP A 766 -38.59 -84.53 52.01
C ASP A 766 -38.72 -84.86 50.47
N ASP A 767 -37.73 -85.03 49.56
CA ASP A 767 -36.26 -85.22 49.63
C ASP A 767 -35.51 -84.95 48.28
N LEU A 768 -34.17 -85.08 48.33
CA LEU A 768 -33.04 -85.21 47.37
C LEU A 768 -33.21 -85.90 45.96
N SER A 769 -32.29 -85.81 44.97
CA SER A 769 -30.86 -85.32 44.87
C SER A 769 -30.32 -85.10 43.43
N TYR A 770 -29.30 -84.20 43.29
CA TYR A 770 -28.13 -84.20 42.33
C TYR A 770 -28.39 -84.18 40.80
N TYR A 771 -27.77 -83.36 39.94
CA TYR A 771 -26.60 -82.43 39.98
C TYR A 771 -27.04 -81.03 39.45
N GLN A 772 -26.39 -79.85 39.58
CA GLN A 772 -25.04 -79.38 40.00
C GLN A 772 -23.97 -79.18 38.88
N TYR A 773 -23.30 -78.01 38.93
CA TYR A 773 -22.18 -77.47 38.10
C TYR A 773 -22.51 -77.05 36.64
N ASP A 774 -22.03 -75.94 36.07
CA ASP A 774 -21.53 -74.60 36.52
C ASP A 774 -21.15 -73.84 35.21
N ASP A 775 -20.94 -72.52 35.12
CA ASP A 775 -21.56 -71.31 35.73
C ASP A 775 -21.03 -70.09 34.93
N GLY A 776 -21.59 -68.90 35.14
CA GLY A 776 -21.08 -67.61 34.64
C GLY A 776 -21.57 -67.20 33.23
N ASP A 777 -21.96 -65.94 32.99
CA ASP A 777 -22.15 -64.80 33.90
C ASP A 777 -23.39 -64.01 33.45
N ASP A 778 -24.13 -63.44 34.41
CA ASP A 778 -24.74 -62.11 34.33
C ASP A 778 -25.26 -61.76 35.73
N GLU A 779 -24.54 -60.86 36.42
CA GLU A 779 -24.88 -60.36 37.76
C GLU A 779 -26.06 -59.38 37.69
N ASP A 780 -27.16 -59.69 38.38
CA ASP A 780 -28.27 -58.75 38.65
C ASP A 780 -29.08 -59.21 39.90
N GLU A 781 -28.38 -59.62 40.95
CA GLU A 781 -28.94 -59.59 42.32
C GLU A 781 -28.86 -58.14 42.82
N ASP A 782 -29.99 -57.41 42.83
CA ASP A 782 -30.12 -56.26 43.72
C ASP A 782 -31.58 -56.00 44.16
N GLU A 783 -31.69 -55.65 45.44
CA GLU A 783 -32.79 -55.01 46.18
C GLU A 783 -34.27 -55.42 45.88
N ASP A 784 -34.70 -56.39 46.68
CA ASP A 784 -35.81 -56.25 47.64
C ASP A 784 -37.22 -55.76 47.19
N GLY A 785 -38.19 -56.57 47.58
CA GLY A 785 -39.09 -56.09 48.63
C GLY A 785 -40.37 -55.36 48.24
N ASN A 786 -40.79 -55.34 46.96
CA ASN A 786 -42.14 -54.86 46.62
C ASN A 786 -42.85 -55.64 45.49
N ASP A 787 -43.41 -56.83 45.79
CA ASP A 787 -44.47 -57.46 44.96
C ASP A 787 -45.83 -56.77 45.24
N ASP A 788 -45.82 -55.44 45.13
CA ASP A 788 -46.93 -54.56 45.47
C ASP A 788 -48.08 -54.78 44.48
N ALA A 789 -49.26 -55.08 45.03
CA ALA A 789 -50.59 -55.07 44.41
C ALA A 789 -50.65 -55.20 42.86
N ARG A 790 -49.95 -56.16 42.23
CA ARG A 790 -49.85 -56.27 40.76
C ARG A 790 -51.23 -56.41 40.12
N VAL A 791 -51.73 -55.29 39.63
CA VAL A 791 -53.13 -55.08 39.24
C VAL A 791 -53.55 -56.01 38.10
N ARG A 792 -54.62 -56.76 38.29
CA ARG A 792 -55.17 -57.72 37.31
C ARG A 792 -56.65 -57.44 37.05
N CYS A 793 -57.11 -57.76 35.85
CA CYS A 793 -58.52 -57.68 35.53
C CYS A 793 -59.31 -58.65 36.41
N ILE A 794 -60.14 -58.13 37.32
CA ILE A 794 -60.93 -58.92 38.26
C ILE A 794 -61.79 -59.92 37.48
N LEU A 795 -62.62 -59.44 36.55
CA LEU A 795 -63.54 -60.29 35.78
C LEU A 795 -62.84 -61.45 35.05
N CYS A 796 -61.66 -61.23 34.46
CA CYS A 796 -60.92 -62.27 33.76
C CYS A 796 -60.10 -63.18 34.69
N THR A 797 -59.86 -62.80 35.94
CA THR A 797 -59.22 -63.67 36.94
C THR A 797 -60.23 -64.47 37.75
N THR A 798 -61.44 -63.93 38.01
CA THR A 798 -62.55 -64.67 38.62
C THR A 798 -63.25 -65.63 37.66
N ALA A 799 -63.15 -65.43 36.35
CA ALA A 799 -63.62 -66.37 35.33
C ALA A 799 -62.64 -67.52 35.03
N ALA A 800 -61.51 -67.58 35.76
CA ALA A 800 -60.44 -68.56 35.58
C ALA A 800 -60.00 -69.20 36.93
N GLY A 801 -60.94 -69.29 37.88
CA GLY A 801 -60.78 -69.94 39.19
C GLY A 801 -61.89 -70.94 39.47
#